data_AF-A0A2K4WRA3-F1
#
_entry.id   AF-A0A2K4WRA3-F1
#
_cell.length_a   1.000
_cell.length_b   1.000
_cell.length_c   1.000
_cell.angle_alpha   90.00
_cell.angle_beta   90.00
_cell.angle_gamma   90.00
#
_symmetry.space_group_name_H-M   'P 1'
#
loop_
_entity.id
_entity.type
_entity.pdbx_description
1 polymer ?
#
loop_
_entity_poly.entity_id
_entity_poly.type
_entity_poly.pdbx_seq_one_letter_code
_entity_poly.pdbx_strand_id
1 'polypeptide(L)'
;MSRPSDFARRWFLARGWKPFAFQKEVWAAVKKGESGLLHASTGSGKTYAVWFAALNRFAKANTLTADNKPRKRKPPAEPLSVLWITPMRALAADTARALEAPLAELDIPWSVGLRTGDTSGSERARQSRRLPSALITTPESLTLLLTRADAQVALSTLKMVVVDEWHELIGNKRGVQLQLALARLRRWNPQLIVWGISATLGNQQHAQQVLIGDGGVTVQGKIVKDLQVDTLLPPSIERFPWAGHMGLRMLPQVVTEVESSASCLVFTNTRAQSEIWYQALLEARPDWAGLIALHHGSLAREVRDWVERALKEGALKAVVCTSSLDLGVDFLPVERVLQIGSPKGVARLMQRAGRSGHAPGRPSRVTLVPTHSLELVEAAAAHDAVAARMIEPRESPQQPLDVLVQHLVSIALGGGFLPDELLTEVRSAWAYRDLSDEQWQWALAFVRNGGHSLTAYPDYRRAKPDEQGVWRVPDARLARRHRMSVGTIVSEATVNLKYWKKGGGGGSLGSVEEGFIARLKPGDGFLFGGRLLELVRVENMTAYVKRATGKKAAVPRWNGGRMPLSSELADAVVEKFDAAARGEFTSPEMQAIKPLLEVQQQWSGLPQRDTLLAETLKSREGWHLFLYPFAGRHVHLGLGSLLAWRLSQHRPLTFSIAVNDYGLELLSASEIDWAQALRADLFSETDLLADIIASLNAGELALRRFREIARISGLVFSGYPGAAKSNRQLQASSGLFFEVFKQYDADNMLLTQAEQEVLRQELDLQRLELTLRQINSRRLDLHAIKRATPLAFPLLVERFRESLSSEKLADRIARMVRDLEKAAGPEHEQ
;
A
#
# COMPACT_ATOMS: atom_id res chain seq x y z
N MET A 1 -21.59 -42.93 -16.43
CA MET A 1 -20.93 -41.81 -15.72
C MET A 1 -19.45 -41.81 -16.07
N SER A 2 -18.92 -40.79 -16.75
CA SER A 2 -17.49 -40.68 -17.03
C SER A 2 -16.72 -40.52 -15.71
N ARG A 3 -15.61 -41.25 -15.51
CA ARG A 3 -14.72 -41.04 -14.37
C ARG A 3 -14.35 -39.54 -14.34
N PRO A 4 -14.42 -38.86 -13.18
CA PRO A 4 -13.95 -37.48 -13.09
C PRO A 4 -12.48 -37.44 -13.51
N SER A 5 -12.18 -36.60 -14.50
CA SER A 5 -10.83 -36.44 -15.01
C SER A 5 -9.98 -35.70 -13.98
N ASP A 6 -9.03 -36.41 -13.35
CA ASP A 6 -8.04 -35.80 -12.47
C ASP A 6 -6.94 -35.13 -13.32
N PHE A 7 -7.24 -33.91 -13.78
CA PHE A 7 -6.33 -33.08 -14.58
C PHE A 7 -5.04 -32.78 -13.82
N ALA A 8 -5.16 -32.50 -12.53
CA ALA A 8 -4.03 -32.22 -11.66
C ALA A 8 -3.03 -33.37 -11.65
N ARG A 9 -3.49 -34.60 -11.38
CA ARG A 9 -2.62 -35.77 -11.37
C ARG A 9 -1.90 -35.97 -12.71
N ARG A 10 -2.60 -35.84 -13.85
CA ARG A 10 -1.98 -35.99 -15.18
C ARG A 10 -0.88 -34.96 -15.42
N TRP A 11 -1.16 -33.69 -15.13
CA TRP A 11 -0.22 -32.60 -15.38
C TRP A 11 1.02 -32.63 -14.49
N PHE A 12 0.82 -32.94 -13.20
CA PHE A 12 1.92 -33.07 -12.24
C PHE A 12 2.80 -34.28 -12.58
N LEU A 13 2.21 -35.44 -12.90
CA LEU A 13 2.97 -36.64 -13.28
C LEU A 13 3.80 -36.42 -14.56
N ALA A 14 3.25 -35.75 -15.56
CA ALA A 14 3.99 -35.42 -16.80
C ALA A 14 5.25 -34.58 -16.57
N ARG A 15 5.33 -33.89 -15.43
CA ARG A 15 6.47 -33.06 -15.01
C ARG A 15 7.37 -33.71 -13.95
N GLY A 16 7.04 -34.94 -13.53
CA GLY A 16 7.67 -35.58 -12.38
C GLY A 16 7.39 -34.86 -11.06
N TRP A 17 6.37 -34.01 -10.98
CA TRP A 17 6.02 -33.26 -9.78
C TRP A 17 5.05 -34.05 -8.89
N LYS A 18 5.14 -33.82 -7.58
CA LYS A 18 4.17 -34.34 -6.60
C LYS A 18 3.39 -33.17 -6.00
N PRO A 19 2.06 -33.23 -5.96
CA PRO A 19 1.27 -32.17 -5.36
C PRO A 19 1.44 -32.14 -3.84
N PHE A 20 1.53 -30.94 -3.29
CA PHE A 20 1.64 -30.70 -1.85
C PHE A 20 0.34 -31.06 -1.10
N ALA A 21 0.43 -31.29 0.21
CA ALA A 21 -0.73 -31.63 1.05
C ALA A 21 -1.83 -30.56 0.97
N PHE A 22 -1.47 -29.29 1.15
CA PHE A 22 -2.42 -28.18 1.09
C PHE A 22 -3.10 -28.06 -0.29
N GLN A 23 -2.42 -28.41 -1.40
CA GLN A 23 -3.04 -28.41 -2.74
C GLN A 23 -4.19 -29.43 -2.80
N LYS A 24 -3.96 -30.64 -2.25
CA LYS A 24 -4.97 -31.69 -2.17
C LYS A 24 -6.13 -31.30 -1.26
N GLU A 25 -5.86 -30.61 -0.15
CA GLU A 25 -6.89 -30.10 0.76
C GLU A 25 -7.81 -29.09 0.05
N VAL A 26 -7.25 -28.12 -0.69
CA VAL A 26 -8.02 -27.18 -1.52
C VAL A 26 -8.85 -27.94 -2.56
N TRP A 27 -8.27 -28.92 -3.25
CA TRP A 27 -9.00 -29.72 -4.25
C TRP A 27 -10.17 -30.48 -3.63
N ALA A 28 -9.99 -31.05 -2.44
CA ALA A 28 -11.03 -31.76 -1.72
C ALA A 28 -12.16 -30.83 -1.26
N ALA A 29 -11.83 -29.66 -0.72
CA ALA A 29 -12.80 -28.66 -0.27
C ALA A 29 -13.65 -28.12 -1.44
N VAL A 30 -13.00 -27.72 -2.54
CA VAL A 30 -13.71 -27.28 -3.75
C VAL A 30 -14.56 -28.42 -4.32
N LYS A 31 -14.10 -29.67 -4.29
CA LYS A 31 -14.91 -30.85 -4.71
C LYS A 31 -16.17 -31.03 -3.85
N LYS A 32 -16.16 -30.63 -2.57
CA LYS A 32 -17.37 -30.61 -1.71
C LYS A 32 -18.27 -29.40 -1.95
N GLY A 33 -17.79 -28.39 -2.68
CA GLY A 33 -18.52 -27.13 -2.90
C GLY A 33 -18.20 -26.06 -1.86
N GLU A 34 -17.13 -26.23 -1.08
CA GLU A 34 -16.76 -25.32 0.01
C GLU A 34 -15.99 -24.11 -0.52
N SER A 35 -16.28 -22.94 0.06
CA SER A 35 -15.50 -21.71 -0.07
C SER A 35 -14.38 -21.70 0.98
N GLY A 36 -13.28 -20.96 0.75
CA GLY A 36 -12.16 -20.99 1.67
C GLY A 36 -11.10 -19.91 1.50
N LEU A 37 -10.11 -19.95 2.39
CA LEU A 37 -8.91 -19.12 2.35
C LEU A 37 -7.68 -20.03 2.33
N LEU A 38 -6.87 -19.94 1.27
CA LEU A 38 -5.56 -20.56 1.20
C LEU A 38 -4.50 -19.57 1.69
N HIS A 39 -3.87 -19.88 2.82
CA HIS A 39 -2.71 -19.14 3.32
C HIS A 39 -1.44 -19.96 3.14
N ALA A 40 -0.55 -19.54 2.23
CA ALA A 40 0.69 -20.24 1.94
C ALA A 40 1.80 -19.28 1.47
N SER A 41 3.06 -19.68 1.64
CA SER A 41 4.22 -18.88 1.22
C SER A 41 4.24 -18.63 -0.29
N THR A 42 4.96 -17.60 -0.74
CA THR A 42 5.18 -17.34 -2.18
C THR A 42 6.04 -18.45 -2.80
N GLY A 43 5.85 -18.74 -4.09
CA GLY A 43 6.56 -19.83 -4.79
C GLY A 43 6.14 -21.25 -4.40
N SER A 44 5.08 -21.43 -3.59
CA SER A 44 4.59 -22.74 -3.14
C SER A 44 3.62 -23.42 -4.13
N GLY A 45 3.25 -22.77 -5.24
CA GLY A 45 2.27 -23.30 -6.20
C GLY A 45 0.80 -23.08 -5.77
N LYS A 46 0.50 -21.97 -5.11
CA LYS A 46 -0.86 -21.56 -4.68
C LYS A 46 -1.84 -21.41 -5.83
N THR A 47 -1.36 -20.82 -6.93
CA THR A 47 -2.13 -20.66 -8.17
C THR A 47 -2.64 -22.01 -8.66
N TYR A 48 -1.78 -23.03 -8.70
CA TYR A 48 -2.15 -24.39 -9.10
C TYR A 48 -3.03 -25.10 -8.07
N ALA A 49 -2.92 -24.78 -6.78
CA ALA A 49 -3.83 -25.29 -5.76
C ALA A 49 -5.28 -24.96 -6.12
N VAL A 50 -5.58 -23.69 -6.38
CA VAL A 50 -6.96 -23.25 -6.65
C VAL A 50 -7.37 -23.51 -8.11
N TRP A 51 -6.46 -23.31 -9.07
CA TRP A 51 -6.77 -23.49 -10.48
C TRP A 51 -7.11 -24.94 -10.83
N PHE A 52 -6.32 -25.91 -10.37
CA PHE A 52 -6.67 -27.32 -10.59
C PHE A 52 -7.90 -27.77 -9.80
N ALA A 53 -8.22 -27.12 -8.67
CA ALA A 53 -9.48 -27.35 -7.98
C ALA A 53 -10.69 -27.01 -8.88
N ALA A 54 -10.61 -25.85 -9.56
CA ALA A 54 -11.63 -25.41 -10.51
C ALA A 54 -11.70 -26.33 -11.74
N LEU A 55 -10.55 -26.67 -12.34
CA LEU A 55 -10.52 -27.55 -13.51
C LEU A 55 -11.07 -28.94 -13.21
N ASN A 56 -10.63 -29.57 -12.11
CA ASN A 56 -11.09 -30.90 -11.71
C ASN A 56 -12.59 -30.95 -11.41
N ARG A 57 -13.18 -29.84 -10.93
CA ARG A 57 -14.61 -29.76 -10.61
C ARG A 57 -15.47 -29.41 -11.81
N PHE A 58 -15.04 -28.47 -12.64
CA PHE A 58 -15.92 -27.81 -13.61
C PHE A 58 -15.57 -28.09 -15.07
N ALA A 59 -14.30 -28.36 -15.39
CA ALA A 59 -13.88 -28.60 -16.77
C ALA A 59 -14.20 -30.03 -17.19
N LYS A 60 -14.49 -30.20 -18.48
CA LYS A 60 -14.66 -31.51 -19.11
C LYS A 60 -13.50 -31.73 -20.08
N ALA A 61 -12.95 -32.93 -20.10
CA ALA A 61 -11.95 -33.28 -21.10
C ALA A 61 -12.62 -33.28 -22.48
N ASN A 62 -11.88 -32.86 -23.51
CA ASN A 62 -12.30 -33.07 -24.89
C ASN A 62 -12.41 -34.58 -25.11
N THR A 63 -13.63 -35.12 -25.11
CA THR A 63 -13.84 -36.48 -25.60
C THR A 63 -13.68 -36.40 -27.11
N LEU A 64 -12.48 -36.67 -27.60
CA LEU A 64 -12.29 -37.09 -28.99
C LEU A 64 -13.12 -38.36 -29.18
N THR A 65 -14.38 -38.20 -29.58
CA THR A 65 -15.12 -39.29 -30.20
C THR A 65 -14.29 -39.73 -31.40
N ALA A 66 -14.02 -41.03 -31.51
CA ALA A 66 -13.19 -41.65 -32.54
C ALA A 66 -13.64 -41.40 -34.00
N ASP A 67 -14.70 -40.61 -34.21
CA ASP A 67 -15.10 -40.12 -35.52
C ASP A 67 -14.22 -38.95 -35.96
N ASN A 68 -13.10 -39.31 -36.59
CA ASN A 68 -12.21 -38.47 -37.39
C ASN A 68 -12.96 -37.78 -38.55
N LYS A 69 -13.79 -36.78 -38.27
CA LYS A 69 -14.19 -35.77 -39.25
C LYS A 69 -13.64 -34.41 -38.84
N PRO A 70 -12.83 -33.74 -39.69
CA PRO A 70 -12.34 -32.40 -39.39
C PRO A 70 -13.54 -31.45 -39.27
N ARG A 71 -13.90 -31.07 -38.05
CA ARG A 71 -14.90 -30.02 -37.81
C ARG A 71 -14.34 -28.72 -38.40
N LYS A 72 -14.96 -28.20 -39.47
CA LYS A 72 -14.60 -26.94 -40.15
C LYS A 72 -14.64 -25.69 -39.25
N ARG A 73 -15.10 -25.80 -37.99
CA ARG A 73 -15.16 -24.70 -37.01
C ARG A 73 -14.69 -25.20 -35.65
N LYS A 74 -13.78 -24.46 -35.01
CA LYS A 74 -13.44 -24.64 -33.58
C LYS A 74 -14.73 -24.60 -32.76
N PRO A 75 -14.94 -25.52 -31.80
CA PRO A 75 -16.11 -25.48 -30.93
C PRO A 75 -16.16 -24.12 -30.20
N PRO A 76 -17.36 -23.57 -29.97
CA PRO A 76 -17.48 -22.31 -29.26
C PRO A 76 -16.99 -22.47 -27.82
N ALA A 77 -16.14 -21.54 -27.35
CA ALA A 77 -15.52 -21.59 -26.02
C ALA A 77 -16.57 -21.74 -24.90
N GLU A 78 -16.32 -22.59 -23.90
CA GLU A 78 -17.25 -22.81 -22.79
C GLU A 78 -17.61 -21.50 -22.06
N PRO A 79 -18.83 -21.39 -21.49
CA PRO A 79 -19.27 -20.19 -20.79
C PRO A 79 -18.37 -19.85 -19.61
N LEU A 80 -18.40 -18.58 -19.19
CA LEU A 80 -17.62 -18.09 -18.05
C LEU A 80 -17.93 -18.90 -16.79
N SER A 81 -16.92 -19.61 -16.29
CA SER A 81 -17.03 -20.48 -15.12
C SER A 81 -16.19 -19.99 -13.95
N VAL A 82 -15.05 -19.33 -14.21
CA VAL A 82 -14.11 -18.85 -13.18
C VAL A 82 -13.81 -17.36 -13.38
N LEU A 83 -13.91 -16.58 -12.30
CA LEU A 83 -13.48 -15.20 -12.24
C LEU A 83 -12.28 -15.09 -11.31
N TRP A 84 -11.14 -14.64 -11.80
CA TRP A 84 -9.91 -14.46 -11.02
C TRP A 84 -9.67 -12.98 -10.78
N ILE A 85 -9.81 -12.54 -9.54
CA ILE A 85 -9.60 -11.16 -9.11
C ILE A 85 -8.13 -11.01 -8.72
N THR A 86 -7.43 -10.10 -9.39
CA THR A 86 -6.07 -9.69 -9.02
C THR A 86 -6.06 -8.26 -8.48
N PRO A 87 -5.30 -7.96 -7.41
CA PRO A 87 -5.21 -6.60 -6.90
C PRO A 87 -4.43 -5.69 -7.83
N MET A 88 -3.58 -6.21 -8.72
CA MET A 88 -2.68 -5.40 -9.54
C MET A 88 -2.72 -5.80 -11.00
N ARG A 89 -2.65 -4.81 -11.89
CA ARG A 89 -2.66 -5.06 -13.34
C ARG A 89 -1.41 -5.83 -13.81
N ALA A 90 -0.26 -5.54 -13.20
CA ALA A 90 1.02 -6.19 -13.52
C ALA A 90 0.98 -7.72 -13.30
N LEU A 91 0.24 -8.17 -12.29
CA LEU A 91 0.02 -9.59 -12.02
C LEU A 91 -0.82 -10.32 -13.07
N ALA A 92 -1.73 -9.59 -13.73
CA ALA A 92 -2.77 -10.22 -14.53
C ALA A 92 -2.22 -11.05 -15.70
N ALA A 93 -1.16 -10.56 -16.37
CA ALA A 93 -0.55 -11.25 -17.50
C ALA A 93 0.18 -12.54 -17.10
N ASP A 94 0.81 -12.55 -15.92
CA ASP A 94 1.51 -13.74 -15.42
C ASP A 94 0.54 -14.80 -14.95
N THR A 95 -0.49 -14.38 -14.21
CA THR A 95 -1.62 -15.25 -13.87
C THR A 95 -2.23 -15.83 -15.15
N ALA A 96 -2.44 -15.04 -16.21
CA ALA A 96 -2.98 -15.55 -17.47
C ALA A 96 -2.13 -16.68 -18.04
N ARG A 97 -0.81 -16.47 -18.16
CA ARG A 97 0.11 -17.49 -18.67
C ARG A 97 0.11 -18.75 -17.80
N ALA A 98 0.11 -18.61 -16.47
CA ALA A 98 0.08 -19.73 -15.54
C ALA A 98 -1.23 -20.55 -15.65
N LEU A 99 -2.35 -19.88 -15.90
CA LEU A 99 -3.66 -20.51 -16.07
C LEU A 99 -3.81 -21.16 -17.46
N GLU A 100 -3.24 -20.56 -18.51
CA GLU A 100 -3.28 -21.05 -19.89
C GLU A 100 -2.42 -22.31 -20.12
N ALA A 101 -1.24 -22.38 -19.50
CA ALA A 101 -0.31 -23.50 -19.67
C ALA A 101 -0.95 -24.90 -19.49
N PRO A 102 -1.66 -25.20 -18.38
CA PRO A 102 -2.30 -26.50 -18.22
C PRO A 102 -3.47 -26.74 -19.18
N LEU A 103 -4.13 -25.68 -19.69
CA LEU A 103 -5.21 -25.85 -20.66
C LEU A 103 -4.70 -26.37 -21.99
N ALA A 104 -3.60 -25.78 -22.48
CA ALA A 104 -2.97 -26.15 -23.75
C ALA A 104 -2.44 -27.59 -23.71
N GLU A 105 -1.81 -27.99 -22.61
CA GLU A 105 -1.15 -29.30 -22.51
C GLU A 105 -2.11 -30.45 -22.20
N LEU A 106 -3.25 -30.16 -21.57
CA LEU A 106 -4.26 -31.17 -21.23
C LEU A 106 -5.45 -31.19 -22.20
N ASP A 107 -5.37 -30.40 -23.29
CA ASP A 107 -6.44 -30.18 -24.28
C ASP A 107 -7.80 -29.88 -23.62
N ILE A 108 -7.79 -28.93 -22.68
CA ILE A 108 -9.02 -28.49 -22.00
C ILE A 108 -9.64 -27.35 -22.84
N PRO A 109 -10.91 -27.46 -23.27
CA PRO A 109 -11.55 -26.49 -24.18
C PRO A 109 -12.00 -25.20 -23.48
N TRP A 110 -11.21 -24.71 -22.53
CA TRP A 110 -11.41 -23.45 -21.83
C TRP A 110 -10.54 -22.35 -22.45
N SER A 111 -11.03 -21.12 -22.39
CA SER A 111 -10.23 -19.94 -22.74
C SER A 111 -9.99 -19.09 -21.50
N VAL A 112 -8.81 -18.46 -21.45
CA VAL A 112 -8.47 -17.44 -20.44
C VAL A 112 -8.48 -16.07 -21.13
N GLY A 113 -8.98 -15.06 -20.44
CA GLY A 113 -8.92 -13.69 -20.95
C GLY A 113 -8.71 -12.66 -19.84
N LEU A 114 -8.24 -11.48 -20.26
CA LEU A 114 -7.90 -10.38 -19.37
C LEU A 114 -8.88 -9.22 -19.53
N ARG A 115 -9.47 -8.77 -18.42
CA ARG A 115 -10.29 -7.57 -18.34
C ARG A 115 -9.74 -6.63 -17.27
N THR A 116 -8.85 -5.73 -17.65
CA THR A 116 -8.30 -4.69 -16.77
C THR A 116 -8.46 -3.32 -17.42
N GLY A 117 -8.01 -2.26 -16.75
CA GLY A 117 -7.93 -0.93 -17.35
C GLY A 117 -7.02 -0.86 -18.58
N ASP A 118 -6.15 -1.86 -18.78
CA ASP A 118 -5.19 -1.91 -19.89
C ASP A 118 -5.70 -2.74 -21.09
N THR A 119 -6.87 -3.37 -20.97
CA THR A 119 -7.47 -4.16 -22.06
C THR A 119 -7.85 -3.25 -23.23
N SER A 120 -7.38 -3.59 -24.44
CA SER A 120 -7.64 -2.82 -25.66
C SER A 120 -9.13 -2.68 -25.96
N GLY A 121 -9.51 -1.63 -26.70
CA GLY A 121 -10.91 -1.43 -27.08
C GLY A 121 -11.47 -2.59 -27.92
N SER A 122 -10.66 -3.15 -28.82
CA SER A 122 -11.02 -4.29 -29.66
C SER A 122 -11.27 -5.55 -28.82
N GLU A 123 -10.40 -5.84 -27.86
CA GLU A 123 -10.56 -6.97 -26.95
C GLU A 123 -11.79 -6.79 -26.06
N ARG A 124 -12.02 -5.57 -25.55
CA ARG A 124 -13.21 -5.25 -24.77
C ARG A 124 -14.50 -5.46 -25.56
N ALA A 125 -14.52 -5.10 -26.84
CA ALA A 125 -15.66 -5.31 -27.73
C ALA A 125 -15.91 -6.79 -28.03
N ARG A 126 -14.84 -7.58 -28.21
CA ARG A 126 -14.91 -9.05 -28.35
C ARG A 126 -15.54 -9.69 -27.11
N GLN A 127 -15.00 -9.35 -25.94
CA GLN A 127 -15.49 -9.85 -24.65
C GLN A 127 -16.94 -9.44 -24.35
N SER A 128 -17.37 -8.26 -24.84
CA SER A 128 -18.76 -7.83 -24.71
C SER A 128 -19.75 -8.73 -25.44
N ARG A 129 -19.32 -9.44 -26.48
CA ARG A 129 -20.15 -10.42 -27.21
C ARG A 129 -20.11 -11.79 -26.55
N ARG A 130 -18.93 -12.20 -26.06
CA ARG A 130 -18.73 -13.47 -25.38
C ARG A 130 -17.53 -13.40 -24.44
N LEU A 131 -17.77 -13.68 -23.15
CA LEU A 131 -16.71 -13.78 -22.14
C LEU A 131 -15.91 -15.10 -22.30
N PRO A 132 -14.63 -15.12 -21.90
CA PRO A 132 -13.84 -16.36 -21.85
C PRO A 132 -14.34 -17.30 -20.74
N SER A 133 -13.90 -18.56 -20.76
CA SER A 133 -14.27 -19.55 -19.73
C SER A 133 -13.68 -19.21 -18.35
N ALA A 134 -12.50 -18.59 -18.33
CA ALA A 134 -11.91 -17.97 -17.15
C ALA A 134 -11.52 -16.52 -17.45
N LEU A 135 -11.95 -15.59 -16.59
CA LEU A 135 -11.66 -14.16 -16.75
C LEU A 135 -10.79 -13.65 -15.60
N ILE A 136 -9.63 -13.10 -15.91
CA ILE A 136 -8.77 -12.43 -14.94
C ILE A 136 -9.09 -10.93 -14.99
N THR A 137 -9.42 -10.34 -13.85
CA THR A 137 -9.89 -8.96 -13.76
C THR A 137 -9.49 -8.29 -12.43
N THR A 138 -9.83 -7.01 -12.28
CA THR A 138 -9.63 -6.24 -11.05
C THR A 138 -10.98 -5.91 -10.40
N PRO A 139 -11.05 -5.55 -9.10
CA PRO A 139 -12.29 -5.14 -8.45
C PRO A 139 -13.05 -4.03 -9.20
N GLU A 140 -12.33 -3.04 -9.72
CA GLU A 140 -12.90 -1.91 -10.45
C GLU A 140 -13.47 -2.37 -11.80
N SER A 141 -12.74 -3.25 -12.50
CA SER A 141 -13.16 -3.79 -13.80
C SER A 141 -14.36 -4.73 -13.67
N LEU A 142 -14.44 -5.50 -12.58
CA LEU A 142 -15.63 -6.27 -12.22
C LEU A 142 -16.82 -5.34 -11.97
N THR A 143 -16.64 -4.28 -11.20
CA THR A 143 -17.71 -3.29 -10.95
C THR A 143 -18.21 -2.68 -12.26
N LEU A 144 -17.32 -2.39 -13.20
CA LEU A 144 -17.71 -1.95 -14.55
C LEU A 144 -18.52 -2.99 -15.33
N LEU A 145 -18.19 -4.28 -15.21
CA LEU A 145 -19.00 -5.35 -15.80
C LEU A 145 -20.40 -5.40 -15.18
N LEU A 146 -20.53 -5.15 -13.87
CA LEU A 146 -21.82 -5.06 -13.20
C LEU A 146 -22.68 -3.88 -13.67
N THR A 147 -22.10 -2.81 -14.25
CA THR A 147 -22.87 -1.68 -14.82
C THR A 147 -23.52 -1.96 -16.18
N ARG A 148 -23.37 -3.18 -16.71
CA ARG A 148 -23.97 -3.58 -17.99
C ARG A 148 -25.40 -4.05 -17.76
N ALA A 149 -26.30 -3.70 -18.67
CA ALA A 149 -27.69 -4.15 -18.59
C ALA A 149 -27.83 -5.68 -18.66
N ASP A 150 -26.91 -6.38 -19.33
CA ASP A 150 -26.86 -7.83 -19.44
C ASP A 150 -25.98 -8.51 -18.37
N ALA A 151 -25.51 -7.77 -17.35
CA ALA A 151 -24.54 -8.28 -16.37
C ALA A 151 -24.98 -9.59 -15.69
N GLN A 152 -26.24 -9.65 -15.25
CA GLN A 152 -26.80 -10.85 -14.61
C GLN A 152 -26.74 -12.05 -15.56
N VAL A 153 -27.13 -11.88 -16.82
CA VAL A 153 -27.09 -12.95 -17.83
C VAL A 153 -25.65 -13.36 -18.12
N ALA A 154 -24.76 -12.39 -18.34
CA ALA A 154 -23.35 -12.63 -18.67
C ALA A 154 -22.58 -13.34 -17.55
N LEU A 155 -22.95 -13.11 -16.29
CA LEU A 155 -22.30 -13.66 -15.10
C LEU A 155 -23.07 -14.82 -14.45
N SER A 156 -24.27 -15.17 -14.94
CA SER A 156 -25.14 -16.23 -14.39
C SER A 156 -24.51 -17.62 -14.36
N THR A 157 -23.56 -17.89 -15.26
CA THR A 157 -22.88 -19.18 -15.39
C THR A 157 -21.63 -19.30 -14.51
N LEU A 158 -21.26 -18.22 -13.82
CA LEU A 158 -20.09 -18.16 -12.96
C LEU A 158 -20.23 -19.13 -11.80
N LYS A 159 -19.25 -20.03 -11.63
CA LYS A 159 -19.26 -21.08 -10.60
C LYS A 159 -18.26 -20.82 -9.48
N MET A 160 -17.20 -20.07 -9.78
CA MET A 160 -16.14 -19.80 -8.81
C MET A 160 -15.52 -18.42 -8.98
N VAL A 161 -15.29 -17.73 -7.86
CA VAL A 161 -14.45 -16.53 -7.79
C VAL A 161 -13.19 -16.86 -7.01
N VAL A 162 -12.03 -16.53 -7.57
CA VAL A 162 -10.74 -16.59 -6.90
C VAL A 162 -10.29 -15.17 -6.63
N VAL A 163 -9.91 -14.86 -5.40
CA VAL A 163 -9.36 -13.56 -5.00
C VAL A 163 -7.90 -13.74 -4.65
N ASP A 164 -7.04 -13.37 -5.58
CA ASP A 164 -5.61 -13.49 -5.43
C ASP A 164 -5.06 -12.38 -4.53
N GLU A 165 -3.98 -12.68 -3.81
CA GLU A 165 -3.30 -11.75 -2.90
C GLU A 165 -4.29 -10.95 -2.01
N TRP A 166 -5.23 -11.65 -1.37
CA TRP A 166 -6.35 -11.06 -0.63
C TRP A 166 -5.91 -10.04 0.45
N HIS A 167 -4.74 -10.23 1.04
CA HIS A 167 -4.16 -9.28 1.99
C HIS A 167 -3.98 -7.88 1.39
N GLU A 168 -3.79 -7.74 0.08
CA GLU A 168 -3.65 -6.44 -0.60
C GLU A 168 -4.97 -5.69 -0.83
N LEU A 169 -6.10 -6.38 -0.70
CA LEU A 169 -7.42 -5.78 -0.89
C LEU A 169 -8.14 -5.54 0.43
N ILE A 170 -8.03 -6.47 1.39
CA ILE A 170 -8.82 -6.44 2.63
C ILE A 170 -8.73 -5.11 3.37
N GLY A 171 -7.53 -4.52 3.47
CA GLY A 171 -7.26 -3.31 4.26
C GLY A 171 -7.69 -1.99 3.63
N ASN A 172 -8.39 -1.98 2.49
CA ASN A 172 -8.71 -0.74 1.78
C ASN A 172 -10.07 -0.77 1.06
N LYS A 173 -10.49 0.40 0.57
CA LYS A 173 -11.78 0.58 -0.13
C LYS A 173 -11.94 -0.29 -1.38
N ARG A 174 -10.86 -0.80 -1.98
CA ARG A 174 -10.94 -1.75 -3.11
C ARG A 174 -11.44 -3.12 -2.66
N GLY A 175 -11.01 -3.58 -1.48
CA GLY A 175 -11.57 -4.76 -0.84
C GLY A 175 -13.06 -4.58 -0.53
N VAL A 176 -13.46 -3.41 -0.03
CA VAL A 176 -14.88 -3.11 0.22
C VAL A 176 -15.71 -3.13 -1.07
N GLN A 177 -15.20 -2.54 -2.15
CA GLN A 177 -15.84 -2.61 -3.47
C GLN A 177 -15.99 -4.07 -3.95
N LEU A 178 -14.98 -4.90 -3.73
CA LEU A 178 -15.05 -6.33 -4.07
C LEU A 178 -16.08 -7.07 -3.19
N GLN A 179 -16.16 -6.77 -1.90
CA GLN A 179 -17.16 -7.37 -1.00
C GLN A 179 -18.59 -7.12 -1.51
N LEU A 180 -18.90 -5.89 -1.92
CA LEU A 180 -20.19 -5.53 -2.53
C LEU A 180 -20.43 -6.27 -3.85
N ALA A 181 -19.41 -6.37 -4.72
CA ALA A 181 -19.52 -7.13 -5.96
C ALA A 181 -19.75 -8.64 -5.69
N LEU A 182 -19.10 -9.21 -4.68
CA LEU A 182 -19.30 -10.60 -4.27
C LEU A 182 -20.69 -10.84 -3.69
N ALA A 183 -21.23 -9.90 -2.90
CA ALA A 183 -22.60 -9.96 -2.39
C ALA A 183 -23.61 -10.06 -3.54
N ARG A 184 -23.45 -9.21 -4.58
CA ARG A 184 -24.25 -9.27 -5.80
C ARG A 184 -24.16 -10.60 -6.53
N LEU A 185 -22.94 -11.10 -6.72
CA LEU A 185 -22.70 -12.37 -7.41
C LEU A 185 -23.29 -13.57 -6.64
N ARG A 186 -23.20 -13.58 -5.31
CA ARG A 186 -23.82 -14.60 -4.44
C ARG A 186 -25.34 -14.53 -4.46
N ARG A 187 -25.91 -13.33 -4.55
CA ARG A 187 -27.36 -13.16 -4.72
C ARG A 187 -27.86 -13.79 -6.02
N TRP A 188 -27.11 -13.66 -7.11
CA TRP A 188 -27.43 -14.31 -8.39
C TRP A 188 -27.13 -15.81 -8.42
N ASN A 189 -26.08 -16.25 -7.73
CA ASN A 189 -25.72 -17.66 -7.59
C ASN A 189 -25.37 -18.01 -6.14
N PRO A 190 -26.32 -18.51 -5.34
CA PRO A 190 -26.08 -18.92 -3.95
C PRO A 190 -25.08 -20.07 -3.79
N GLN A 191 -24.81 -20.83 -4.85
CA GLN A 191 -23.82 -21.93 -4.85
C GLN A 191 -22.42 -21.47 -5.30
N LEU A 192 -22.20 -20.15 -5.45
CA LEU A 192 -20.94 -19.60 -5.89
C LEU A 192 -19.83 -19.92 -4.89
N ILE A 193 -18.80 -20.61 -5.38
CA ILE A 193 -17.60 -20.94 -4.60
C ILE A 193 -16.66 -19.72 -4.61
N VAL A 194 -16.17 -19.29 -3.44
CA VAL A 194 -15.22 -18.18 -3.33
C VAL A 194 -13.95 -18.63 -2.62
N TRP A 195 -12.79 -18.40 -3.22
CA TRP A 195 -11.50 -18.74 -2.64
C TRP A 195 -10.56 -17.54 -2.59
N GLY A 196 -10.05 -17.23 -1.40
CA GLY A 196 -8.97 -16.27 -1.22
C GLY A 196 -7.61 -16.95 -1.27
N ILE A 197 -6.61 -16.27 -1.82
CA ILE A 197 -5.20 -16.68 -1.76
C ILE A 197 -4.44 -15.58 -1.02
N SER A 198 -3.64 -15.95 -0.02
CA SER A 198 -2.84 -15.00 0.75
C SER A 198 -1.50 -15.60 1.19
N ALA A 199 -0.54 -14.73 1.54
CA ALA A 199 0.81 -15.13 1.94
C ALA A 199 1.24 -14.53 3.29
N THR A 200 0.89 -13.27 3.55
CA THR A 200 1.43 -12.49 4.66
C THR A 200 0.28 -11.74 5.33
N LEU A 201 -0.32 -12.38 6.33
CA LEU A 201 -1.49 -11.86 7.04
C LEU A 201 -1.52 -12.41 8.47
N GLY A 202 -1.51 -11.52 9.47
CA GLY A 202 -1.57 -11.88 10.89
C GLY A 202 -2.94 -12.38 11.35
N ASN A 203 -4.04 -11.84 10.81
CA ASN A 203 -5.42 -12.12 11.23
C ASN A 203 -6.20 -12.97 10.20
N GLN A 204 -5.76 -14.22 9.97
CA GLN A 204 -6.33 -15.11 8.95
C GLN A 204 -7.84 -15.36 9.10
N GLN A 205 -8.31 -15.54 10.34
CA GLN A 205 -9.73 -15.76 10.62
C GLN A 205 -10.58 -14.57 10.20
N HIS A 206 -10.18 -13.35 10.59
CA HIS A 206 -10.85 -12.12 10.17
C HIS A 206 -10.89 -12.03 8.64
N ALA A 207 -9.77 -12.26 7.97
CA ALA A 207 -9.73 -12.17 6.51
C ALA A 207 -10.57 -13.22 5.80
N GLN A 208 -10.71 -14.42 6.37
CA GLN A 208 -11.66 -15.40 5.89
C GLN A 208 -13.09 -14.85 6.03
N GLN A 209 -13.49 -14.41 7.23
CA GLN A 209 -14.84 -13.89 7.48
C GLN A 209 -15.19 -12.71 6.57
N VAL A 210 -14.26 -11.79 6.34
CA VAL A 210 -14.48 -10.64 5.44
C VAL A 210 -14.73 -11.10 4.01
N LEU A 211 -14.04 -12.14 3.55
CA LEU A 211 -14.15 -12.62 2.17
C LEU A 211 -15.40 -13.49 1.94
N ILE A 212 -15.66 -14.44 2.84
CA ILE A 212 -16.65 -15.52 2.62
C ILE A 212 -17.75 -15.62 3.67
N GLY A 213 -17.69 -14.82 4.75
CA GLY A 213 -18.59 -14.95 5.89
C GLY A 213 -18.26 -16.17 6.76
N ASP A 214 -19.24 -16.60 7.54
CA ASP A 214 -19.10 -17.76 8.43
C ASP A 214 -19.18 -19.09 7.65
N GLY A 215 -18.48 -20.13 8.13
CA GLY A 215 -18.60 -21.50 7.60
C GLY A 215 -17.65 -21.89 6.47
N GLY A 216 -16.66 -21.06 6.12
CA GLY A 216 -15.61 -21.42 5.16
C GLY A 216 -14.44 -22.23 5.73
N VAL A 217 -13.60 -22.77 4.85
CA VAL A 217 -12.42 -23.58 5.23
C VAL A 217 -11.13 -22.74 5.12
N THR A 218 -10.29 -22.77 6.15
CA THR A 218 -8.91 -22.25 6.07
C THR A 218 -7.95 -23.40 5.79
N VAL A 219 -7.14 -23.27 4.74
CA VAL A 219 -6.07 -24.21 4.39
C VAL A 219 -4.72 -23.54 4.57
N GLN A 220 -3.82 -24.17 5.32
CA GLN A 220 -2.46 -23.66 5.57
C GLN A 220 -1.41 -24.44 4.78
N GLY A 221 -0.73 -23.76 3.86
CA GLY A 221 0.45 -24.28 3.18
C GLY A 221 1.67 -24.19 4.08
N LYS A 222 1.89 -25.22 4.91
CA LYS A 222 3.11 -25.37 5.73
C LYS A 222 4.29 -25.82 4.87
N ILE A 223 4.79 -24.97 3.98
CA ILE A 223 6.10 -25.16 3.36
C ILE A 223 7.10 -24.35 4.18
N VAL A 224 7.97 -25.03 4.93
CA VAL A 224 9.14 -24.41 5.54
C VAL A 224 10.07 -24.02 4.40
N LYS A 225 10.04 -22.74 4.03
CA LYS A 225 11.07 -22.16 3.16
C LYS A 225 12.16 -21.62 4.07
N ASP A 226 13.40 -22.00 3.81
CA ASP A 226 14.55 -21.38 4.48
C ASP A 226 14.58 -19.90 4.09
N LEU A 227 14.30 -19.03 5.06
CA LEU A 227 14.29 -17.59 4.91
C LEU A 227 15.51 -17.04 5.64
N GLN A 228 16.52 -16.67 4.86
CA GLN A 228 17.72 -16.01 5.33
C GLN A 228 17.47 -14.51 5.33
N VAL A 229 17.29 -13.97 6.53
CA VAL A 229 17.41 -12.53 6.75
C VAL A 229 18.85 -12.30 7.21
N ASP A 230 19.52 -11.29 6.66
CA ASP A 230 20.84 -10.85 7.11
C ASP A 230 20.96 -9.33 7.00
N THR A 231 21.99 -8.74 7.59
CA THR A 231 22.19 -7.28 7.60
C THR A 231 23.60 -6.92 7.14
N LEU A 232 23.73 -5.91 6.27
CA LEU A 232 25.05 -5.32 5.99
C LEU A 232 25.42 -4.37 7.13
N LEU A 233 26.52 -4.67 7.82
CA LEU A 233 27.04 -3.80 8.86
C LEU A 233 27.79 -2.62 8.23
N PRO A 234 27.56 -1.38 8.71
CA PRO A 234 28.34 -0.22 8.28
C PRO A 234 29.79 -0.35 8.77
N PRO A 235 30.77 0.24 8.06
CA PRO A 235 32.18 0.13 8.43
C PRO A 235 32.51 0.91 9.70
N SER A 236 31.72 1.94 10.01
CA SER A 236 31.77 2.70 11.25
C SER A 236 30.35 3.07 11.69
N ILE A 237 30.17 3.16 13.00
CA ILE A 237 28.87 3.39 13.62
C ILE A 237 28.79 4.84 14.06
N GLU A 238 27.93 5.62 13.41
CA GLU A 238 27.65 6.97 13.88
C GLU A 238 26.91 6.90 15.21
N ARG A 239 27.43 7.55 16.25
CA ARG A 239 26.77 7.64 17.56
C ARG A 239 25.61 8.65 17.56
N PHE A 240 25.61 9.60 16.63
CA PHE A 240 24.54 10.60 16.44
C PHE A 240 23.94 10.53 15.02
N PRO A 241 23.13 9.49 14.73
CA PRO A 241 22.63 9.24 13.39
C PRO A 241 21.58 10.27 12.95
N TRP A 242 21.48 10.49 11.63
CA TRP A 242 20.38 11.26 11.06
C TRP A 242 20.03 10.80 9.63
N ALA A 243 18.73 10.82 9.32
CA ALA A 243 18.17 10.21 8.10
C ALA A 243 18.36 11.06 6.82
N GLY A 244 19.53 11.65 6.58
CA GLY A 244 19.74 12.53 5.40
C GLY A 244 20.81 12.12 4.40
N HIS A 245 21.54 11.04 4.64
CA HIS A 245 22.48 10.49 3.67
C HIS A 245 21.84 9.54 2.64
N MET A 246 20.52 9.33 2.70
CA MET A 246 19.76 8.38 1.85
C MET A 246 20.30 6.93 1.86
N GLY A 247 21.23 6.63 2.77
CA GLY A 247 21.96 5.36 2.90
C GLY A 247 23.19 5.18 2.01
N LEU A 248 23.61 6.19 1.23
CA LEU A 248 24.68 6.01 0.24
C LEU A 248 26.06 5.66 0.83
N ARG A 249 26.27 5.77 2.13
CA ARG A 249 27.49 5.27 2.78
C ARG A 249 27.67 3.77 2.66
N MET A 250 26.56 3.03 2.53
CA MET A 250 26.55 1.59 2.30
C MET A 250 26.76 1.23 0.83
N LEU A 251 26.92 2.21 -0.07
CA LEU A 251 27.09 1.97 -1.50
C LEU A 251 28.23 0.98 -1.81
N PRO A 252 29.42 1.06 -1.18
CA PRO A 252 30.49 0.09 -1.44
C PRO A 252 30.07 -1.35 -1.12
N GLN A 253 29.45 -1.59 0.04
CA GLN A 253 28.98 -2.93 0.41
C GLN A 253 27.85 -3.41 -0.50
N VAL A 254 26.90 -2.54 -0.85
CA VAL A 254 25.84 -2.87 -1.82
C VAL A 254 26.45 -3.24 -3.18
N VAL A 255 27.46 -2.51 -3.66
CA VAL A 255 28.15 -2.83 -4.92
C VAL A 255 28.79 -4.22 -4.85
N THR A 256 29.43 -4.59 -3.73
CA THR A 256 30.00 -5.93 -3.53
C THR A 256 28.91 -7.01 -3.56
N GLU A 257 27.78 -6.80 -2.91
CA GLU A 257 26.69 -7.80 -2.90
C GLU A 257 25.99 -7.94 -4.25
N VAL A 258 25.81 -6.83 -4.97
CA VAL A 258 25.31 -6.86 -6.35
C VAL A 258 26.32 -7.58 -7.25
N GLU A 259 27.63 -7.32 -7.10
CA GLU A 259 28.66 -7.97 -7.92
C GLU A 259 28.66 -9.49 -7.73
N SER A 260 28.55 -9.96 -6.49
CA SER A 260 28.57 -11.38 -6.13
C SER A 260 27.29 -12.16 -6.46
N SER A 261 26.21 -11.47 -6.85
CA SER A 261 24.93 -12.07 -7.19
C SER A 261 24.74 -12.12 -8.71
N ALA A 262 24.14 -13.21 -9.24
CA ALA A 262 23.81 -13.27 -10.65
C ALA A 262 22.69 -12.27 -11.01
N SER A 263 21.68 -12.18 -10.15
CA SER A 263 20.60 -11.20 -10.24
C SER A 263 20.05 -10.82 -8.87
N CYS A 264 19.82 -9.54 -8.64
CA CYS A 264 19.29 -9.02 -7.38
C CYS A 264 18.20 -7.95 -7.56
N LEU A 265 17.37 -7.81 -6.53
CA LEU A 265 16.42 -6.71 -6.39
C LEU A 265 16.90 -5.76 -5.31
N VAL A 266 17.03 -4.47 -5.62
CA VAL A 266 17.41 -3.43 -4.65
C VAL A 266 16.17 -2.59 -4.34
N PHE A 267 15.47 -2.93 -3.26
CA PHE A 267 14.28 -2.21 -2.84
C PHE A 267 14.63 -0.93 -2.08
N THR A 268 13.92 0.14 -2.40
CA THR A 268 13.94 1.39 -1.65
C THR A 268 12.52 1.77 -1.22
N ASN A 269 12.40 2.64 -0.22
CA ASN A 269 11.10 3.02 0.32
C ASN A 269 10.40 4.13 -0.48
N THR A 270 11.17 4.93 -1.23
CA THR A 270 10.63 6.03 -2.06
C THR A 270 11.18 6.00 -3.48
N ARG A 271 10.43 6.61 -4.41
CA ARG A 271 10.87 6.78 -5.82
C ARG A 271 12.13 7.62 -5.92
N ALA A 272 12.24 8.68 -5.12
CA ALA A 272 13.45 9.50 -5.01
C ALA A 272 14.67 8.67 -4.63
N GLN A 273 14.51 7.82 -3.62
CA GLN A 273 15.59 6.95 -3.18
C GLN A 273 15.98 5.94 -4.28
N SER A 274 15.02 5.38 -5.03
CA SER A 274 15.34 4.47 -6.14
C SER A 274 16.18 5.15 -7.22
N GLU A 275 15.78 6.36 -7.63
CA GLU A 275 16.48 7.15 -8.65
C GLU A 275 17.91 7.49 -8.21
N ILE A 276 18.09 7.93 -6.95
CA ILE A 276 19.39 8.26 -6.38
C ILE A 276 20.29 7.03 -6.31
N TRP A 277 19.79 5.90 -5.79
CA TRP A 277 20.57 4.67 -5.69
C TRP A 277 20.94 4.10 -7.06
N TYR A 278 20.03 4.15 -8.03
CA TYR A 278 20.31 3.73 -9.40
C TYR A 278 21.45 4.56 -10.03
N GLN A 279 21.43 5.88 -9.84
CA GLN A 279 22.54 6.74 -10.30
C GLN A 279 23.84 6.45 -9.57
N ALA A 280 23.81 6.34 -8.24
CA ALA A 280 24.99 6.07 -7.43
C ALA A 280 25.66 4.73 -7.81
N LEU A 281 24.87 3.68 -8.08
CA LEU A 281 25.38 2.39 -8.56
C LEU A 281 26.04 2.51 -9.94
N LEU A 282 25.43 3.25 -10.87
CA LEU A 282 26.03 3.49 -12.20
C LEU A 282 27.29 4.35 -12.14
N GLU A 283 27.35 5.34 -11.25
CA GLU A 283 28.53 6.17 -11.06
C GLU A 283 29.69 5.35 -10.47
N ALA A 284 29.40 4.45 -9.52
CA ALA A 284 30.40 3.57 -8.93
C ALA A 284 30.84 2.45 -9.90
N ARG A 285 29.91 1.97 -10.76
CA ARG A 285 30.13 0.89 -11.73
C ARG A 285 29.57 1.25 -13.12
N PRO A 286 30.28 2.09 -13.88
CA PRO A 286 29.85 2.47 -15.23
C PRO A 286 29.70 1.29 -16.19
N ASP A 287 30.44 0.21 -15.95
CA ASP A 287 30.39 -1.05 -16.70
C ASP A 287 29.07 -1.82 -16.53
N TRP A 288 28.27 -1.50 -15.51
CA TRP A 288 26.92 -2.05 -15.34
C TRP A 288 25.85 -1.34 -16.17
N ALA A 289 26.23 -0.35 -16.99
CA ALA A 289 25.31 0.30 -17.91
C ALA A 289 24.64 -0.74 -18.84
N GLY A 290 23.31 -0.83 -18.77
CA GLY A 290 22.53 -1.82 -19.52
C GLY A 290 22.36 -3.17 -18.81
N LEU A 291 23.11 -3.44 -17.74
CA LEU A 291 22.97 -4.63 -16.89
C LEU A 291 22.11 -4.36 -15.65
N ILE A 292 21.97 -3.10 -15.24
CA ILE A 292 21.06 -2.70 -14.16
C ILE A 292 19.91 -1.85 -14.69
N ALA A 293 18.76 -1.90 -14.01
CA ALA A 293 17.58 -1.14 -14.40
C ALA A 293 16.89 -0.49 -13.19
N LEU A 294 16.03 0.50 -13.48
CA LEU A 294 15.18 1.17 -12.52
C LEU A 294 13.72 0.75 -12.73
N HIS A 295 12.98 0.51 -11.64
CA HIS A 295 11.57 0.15 -11.71
C HIS A 295 10.70 0.85 -10.63
N HIS A 296 9.80 1.72 -11.06
CA HIS A 296 8.75 2.28 -10.20
C HIS A 296 7.53 2.74 -11.02
N GLY A 297 6.38 2.90 -10.35
CA GLY A 297 5.09 3.18 -11.00
C GLY A 297 5.03 4.45 -11.88
N SER A 298 5.92 5.42 -11.66
CA SER A 298 6.01 6.64 -12.49
C SER A 298 6.63 6.43 -13.88
N LEU A 299 7.34 5.33 -14.12
CA LEU A 299 7.98 5.07 -15.42
C LEU A 299 6.94 4.69 -16.48
N ALA A 300 7.25 5.02 -17.74
CA ALA A 300 6.48 4.57 -18.90
C ALA A 300 6.30 3.04 -18.89
N ARG A 301 5.13 2.60 -19.37
CA ARG A 301 4.76 1.18 -19.35
C ARG A 301 5.76 0.33 -20.13
N GLU A 302 6.17 0.78 -21.29
CA GLU A 302 7.09 0.07 -22.17
C GLU A 302 8.42 -0.21 -21.47
N VAL A 303 8.87 0.72 -20.61
CA VAL A 303 10.06 0.55 -19.77
C VAL A 303 9.83 -0.50 -18.70
N ARG A 304 8.71 -0.44 -17.98
CA ARG A 304 8.37 -1.42 -16.94
C ARG A 304 8.24 -2.84 -17.51
N ASP A 305 7.49 -2.99 -18.60
CA ASP A 305 7.29 -4.26 -19.29
C ASP A 305 8.63 -4.84 -19.79
N TRP A 306 9.55 -3.99 -20.27
CA TRP A 306 10.91 -4.41 -20.63
C TRP A 306 11.72 -4.88 -19.42
N VAL A 307 11.72 -4.14 -18.31
CA VAL A 307 12.46 -4.51 -17.09
C VAL A 307 11.95 -5.83 -16.52
N GLU A 308 10.63 -5.99 -16.39
CA GLU A 308 10.01 -7.22 -15.88
C GLU A 308 10.36 -8.44 -16.74
N ARG A 309 10.37 -8.27 -18.07
CA ARG A 309 10.76 -9.33 -19.01
C ARG A 309 12.26 -9.65 -18.92
N ALA A 310 13.11 -8.64 -18.93
CA ALA A 310 14.57 -8.82 -18.84
C ALA A 310 14.97 -9.46 -17.51
N LEU A 311 14.28 -9.14 -16.41
CA LEU A 311 14.46 -9.78 -15.12
C LEU A 311 14.02 -11.25 -15.12
N LYS A 312 12.90 -11.60 -15.77
CA LYS A 312 12.46 -13.00 -15.97
C LYS A 312 13.46 -13.82 -16.79
N GLU A 313 14.04 -13.20 -17.81
CA GLU A 313 15.02 -13.81 -18.71
C GLU A 313 16.42 -13.92 -18.07
N GLY A 314 16.63 -13.34 -16.88
CA GLY A 314 17.93 -13.35 -16.20
C GLY A 314 18.97 -12.43 -16.86
N ALA A 315 18.53 -11.47 -17.68
CA ALA A 315 19.41 -10.56 -18.42
C ALA A 315 19.91 -9.36 -17.59
N LEU A 316 19.30 -9.12 -16.42
CA LEU A 316 19.64 -7.99 -15.54
C LEU A 316 20.34 -8.49 -14.27
N LYS A 317 21.47 -7.84 -13.96
CA LYS A 317 22.25 -8.05 -12.73
C LYS A 317 21.58 -7.45 -11.51
N ALA A 318 20.96 -6.27 -11.66
CA ALA A 318 20.20 -5.64 -10.58
C ALA A 318 19.01 -4.82 -11.08
N VAL A 319 17.93 -4.80 -10.30
CA VAL A 319 16.82 -3.85 -10.51
C VAL A 319 16.60 -3.05 -9.24
N VAL A 320 16.83 -1.73 -9.33
CA VAL A 320 16.52 -0.79 -8.25
C VAL A 320 15.05 -0.43 -8.32
N CYS A 321 14.29 -0.69 -7.26
CA CYS A 321 12.84 -0.64 -7.33
C CYS A 321 12.16 -0.16 -6.04
N THR A 322 10.91 0.29 -6.20
CA THR A 322 9.99 0.56 -5.08
C THR A 322 9.07 -0.63 -4.84
N SER A 323 8.00 -0.46 -4.05
CA SER A 323 6.94 -1.46 -3.88
C SER A 323 6.24 -1.91 -5.16
N SER A 324 6.55 -1.29 -6.30
CA SER A 324 6.14 -1.75 -7.63
C SER A 324 6.50 -3.21 -7.94
N LEU A 325 7.50 -3.79 -7.26
CA LEU A 325 7.90 -5.20 -7.40
C LEU A 325 7.74 -5.99 -6.08
N ASP A 326 7.11 -5.43 -5.04
CA ASP A 326 6.83 -6.16 -3.77
C ASP A 326 5.91 -7.36 -4.04
N LEU A 327 4.98 -7.17 -4.97
CA LEU A 327 3.89 -8.08 -5.28
C LEU A 327 3.97 -8.51 -6.73
N GLY A 328 3.80 -9.81 -6.91
CA GLY A 328 3.68 -10.41 -8.21
C GLY A 328 4.97 -10.56 -8.99
N VAL A 329 4.85 -11.45 -9.97
CA VAL A 329 5.91 -11.95 -10.83
C VAL A 329 6.88 -12.91 -10.12
N ASP A 330 6.99 -14.12 -10.69
CA ASP A 330 7.99 -15.12 -10.30
C ASP A 330 9.31 -14.74 -10.98
N PHE A 331 10.23 -14.12 -10.23
CA PHE A 331 11.57 -13.79 -10.70
C PHE A 331 12.53 -14.94 -10.36
N LEU A 332 12.41 -16.06 -11.07
CA LEU A 332 13.23 -17.25 -10.85
C LEU A 332 14.76 -17.00 -10.82
N PRO A 333 15.32 -16.05 -11.60
CA PRO A 333 16.77 -15.76 -11.56
C PRO A 333 17.23 -14.96 -10.33
N VAL A 334 16.33 -14.33 -9.57
CA VAL A 334 16.73 -13.47 -8.46
C VAL A 334 17.20 -14.31 -7.29
N GLU A 335 18.47 -14.13 -6.94
CA GLU A 335 19.13 -14.87 -5.85
C GLU A 335 19.03 -14.12 -4.53
N ARG A 336 18.97 -12.79 -4.58
CA ARG A 336 18.98 -11.95 -3.39
C ARG A 336 18.14 -10.69 -3.53
N VAL A 337 17.58 -10.27 -2.40
CA VAL A 337 16.93 -8.98 -2.25
C VAL A 337 17.75 -8.12 -1.29
N LEU A 338 18.08 -6.89 -1.69
CA LEU A 338 18.69 -5.87 -0.85
C LEU A 338 17.60 -4.86 -0.46
N GLN A 339 17.36 -4.69 0.83
CA GLN A 339 16.37 -3.79 1.38
C GLN A 339 17.06 -2.53 1.91
N ILE A 340 17.00 -1.44 1.14
CA ILE A 340 17.60 -0.16 1.54
C ILE A 340 16.70 0.54 2.56
N GLY A 341 17.28 0.76 3.75
CA GLY A 341 16.62 1.32 4.91
C GLY A 341 15.63 0.36 5.55
N SER A 342 14.99 0.83 6.61
CA SER A 342 14.02 0.07 7.38
C SER A 342 12.97 -0.64 6.49
N PRO A 343 12.63 -1.91 6.77
CA PRO A 343 11.56 -2.61 6.07
C PRO A 343 10.17 -2.04 6.36
N LYS A 344 10.04 -1.25 7.45
CA LYS A 344 8.79 -0.66 8.00
C LYS A 344 7.72 -1.65 8.45
N GLY A 345 7.80 -2.92 8.05
CA GLY A 345 6.96 -4.00 8.54
C GLY A 345 7.45 -5.39 8.13
N VAL A 346 7.04 -6.38 8.90
CA VAL A 346 7.46 -7.79 8.81
C VAL A 346 6.82 -8.46 7.60
N ALA A 347 5.51 -8.26 7.37
CA ALA A 347 4.79 -8.77 6.21
C ALA A 347 5.51 -8.41 4.91
N ARG A 348 5.90 -7.14 4.79
CA ARG A 348 6.55 -6.61 3.60
C ARG A 348 7.96 -7.18 3.41
N LEU A 349 8.73 -7.29 4.50
CA LEU A 349 10.04 -7.93 4.46
C LEU A 349 9.93 -9.37 3.95
N MET A 350 8.95 -10.13 4.45
CA MET A 350 8.71 -11.50 4.01
C MET A 350 8.23 -11.58 2.54
N GLN A 351 7.35 -10.67 2.11
CA GLN A 351 6.92 -10.58 0.70
C GLN A 351 8.12 -10.32 -0.23
N ARG A 352 8.98 -9.37 0.15
CA ARG A 352 10.21 -9.00 -0.57
C ARG A 352 11.18 -10.16 -0.62
N ALA A 353 11.47 -10.81 0.51
CA ALA A 353 12.32 -11.98 0.56
C ALA A 353 11.77 -13.13 -0.29
N GLY A 354 10.44 -13.26 -0.37
CA GLY A 354 9.75 -14.18 -1.26
C GLY A 354 10.04 -13.95 -2.75
N ARG A 355 10.65 -12.84 -3.15
CA ARG A 355 11.10 -12.55 -4.53
C ARG A 355 12.46 -13.13 -4.86
N SER A 356 13.27 -13.51 -3.87
CA SER A 356 14.51 -14.26 -4.08
C SER A 356 14.29 -15.75 -3.89
N GLY A 357 15.05 -16.57 -4.62
CA GLY A 357 15.00 -18.03 -4.52
C GLY A 357 13.59 -18.58 -4.77
N HIS A 358 12.89 -18.11 -5.80
CA HIS A 358 11.45 -18.36 -6.00
C HIS A 358 11.08 -19.80 -6.42
N ALA A 359 11.99 -20.77 -6.28
CA ALA A 359 11.74 -22.18 -6.59
C ALA A 359 11.65 -23.03 -5.30
N PRO A 360 10.81 -24.08 -5.26
CA PRO A 360 10.78 -25.01 -4.14
C PRO A 360 12.19 -25.55 -3.81
N GLY A 361 12.61 -25.43 -2.55
CA GLY A 361 13.91 -25.91 -2.08
C GLY A 361 15.07 -24.91 -2.20
N ARG A 362 14.90 -23.75 -2.87
CA ARG A 362 15.90 -22.66 -2.81
C ARG A 362 15.64 -21.75 -1.60
N PRO A 363 16.68 -21.32 -0.86
CA PRO A 363 16.52 -20.36 0.22
C PRO A 363 16.09 -19.01 -0.34
N SER A 364 15.15 -18.36 0.34
CA SER A 364 14.86 -16.94 0.12
C SER A 364 15.84 -16.14 0.96
N ARG A 365 16.58 -15.23 0.34
CA ARG A 365 17.52 -14.34 1.03
C ARG A 365 17.13 -12.88 0.89
N VAL A 366 17.06 -12.17 2.01
CA VAL A 366 16.89 -10.72 2.07
C VAL A 366 17.96 -10.12 2.98
N THR A 367 18.67 -9.14 2.48
CA THR A 367 19.70 -8.42 3.22
C THR A 367 19.22 -7.00 3.52
N LEU A 368 19.13 -6.65 4.79
CA LEU A 368 18.82 -5.31 5.27
C LEU A 368 20.06 -4.41 5.13
N VAL A 369 19.87 -3.22 4.57
CA VAL A 369 20.94 -2.24 4.36
C VAL A 369 20.58 -0.95 5.10
N PRO A 370 21.15 -0.72 6.30
CA PRO A 370 20.80 0.44 7.12
C PRO A 370 21.22 1.74 6.44
N THR A 371 20.34 2.73 6.50
CA THR A 371 20.59 4.09 6.02
C THR A 371 21.16 5.00 7.12
N HIS A 372 21.02 4.59 8.38
CA HIS A 372 21.62 5.18 9.56
C HIS A 372 21.74 4.15 10.69
N SER A 373 22.58 4.41 11.71
CA SER A 373 22.90 3.46 12.78
C SER A 373 21.65 2.85 13.45
N LEU A 374 20.69 3.67 13.91
CA LEU A 374 19.50 3.16 14.63
C LEU A 374 18.69 2.09 13.87
N GLU A 375 18.76 2.03 12.53
CA GLU A 375 18.10 0.96 11.76
C GLU A 375 18.73 -0.43 11.99
N LEU A 376 19.91 -0.53 12.63
CA LEU A 376 20.48 -1.80 13.08
C LEU A 376 19.64 -2.44 14.19
N VAL A 377 19.05 -1.63 15.07
CA VAL A 377 18.09 -2.14 16.08
C VAL A 377 16.84 -2.65 15.38
N GLU A 378 16.34 -1.92 14.39
CA GLU A 378 15.21 -2.36 13.56
C GLU A 378 15.52 -3.64 12.78
N ALA A 379 16.75 -3.80 12.29
CA ALA A 379 17.19 -5.01 11.62
C ALA A 379 17.18 -6.20 12.58
N ALA A 380 17.81 -6.08 13.75
CA ALA A 380 17.78 -7.11 14.79
C ALA A 380 16.34 -7.46 15.20
N ALA A 381 15.47 -6.46 15.35
CA ALA A 381 14.05 -6.66 15.68
C ALA A 381 13.29 -7.37 14.56
N ALA A 382 13.53 -7.01 13.29
CA ALA A 382 12.90 -7.64 12.15
C ALA A 382 13.30 -9.12 12.02
N HIS A 383 14.55 -9.47 12.33
CA HIS A 383 15.01 -10.85 12.40
C HIS A 383 14.17 -11.68 13.39
N ASP A 384 14.03 -11.20 14.64
CA ASP A 384 13.25 -11.87 15.67
C ASP A 384 11.77 -11.98 15.28
N ALA A 385 11.19 -10.90 14.76
CA ALA A 385 9.77 -10.86 14.39
C ALA A 385 9.45 -11.82 13.23
N VAL A 386 10.35 -11.95 12.25
CA VAL A 386 10.25 -12.95 11.17
C VAL A 386 10.34 -14.38 11.75
N ALA A 387 11.28 -14.64 12.64
CA ALA A 387 11.45 -15.95 13.27
C ALA A 387 10.22 -16.35 14.11
N ALA A 388 9.64 -15.39 14.83
CA ALA A 388 8.42 -15.55 15.63
C ALA A 388 7.12 -15.52 14.80
N ARG A 389 7.19 -15.21 13.50
CA ARG A 389 6.03 -15.02 12.59
C ARG A 389 5.03 -13.96 13.08
N MET A 390 5.53 -12.90 13.69
CA MET A 390 4.73 -11.74 14.10
C MET A 390 4.46 -10.84 12.89
N ILE A 391 3.41 -11.17 12.14
CA ILE A 391 3.01 -10.47 10.92
C ILE A 391 1.83 -9.54 11.25
N GLU A 392 1.84 -8.34 10.68
CA GLU A 392 0.80 -7.33 10.87
C GLU A 392 -0.61 -7.86 10.50
N PRO A 393 -1.66 -7.56 11.30
CA PRO A 393 -3.04 -7.78 10.90
C PRO A 393 -3.47 -6.75 9.85
N ARG A 394 -4.52 -7.09 9.08
CA ARG A 394 -5.19 -6.12 8.19
C ARG A 394 -6.70 -6.16 8.42
N GLU A 395 -7.28 -5.03 8.78
CA GLU A 395 -8.70 -4.86 9.07
C GLU A 395 -9.46 -4.31 7.87
N SER A 396 -10.67 -4.81 7.60
CA SER A 396 -11.54 -4.22 6.59
C SER A 396 -12.02 -2.83 7.02
N PRO A 397 -12.00 -1.81 6.13
CA PRO A 397 -12.69 -0.55 6.38
C PRO A 397 -14.16 -0.78 6.71
N GLN A 398 -14.69 0.00 7.65
CA GLN A 398 -16.09 -0.07 8.09
C GLN A 398 -16.92 0.99 7.35
N GLN A 399 -17.97 0.55 6.68
CA GLN A 399 -19.05 1.37 6.10
C GLN A 399 -18.59 2.62 5.29
N PRO A 400 -17.63 2.53 4.35
CA PRO A 400 -17.30 3.69 3.52
C PRO A 400 -18.50 4.04 2.62
N LEU A 401 -19.22 5.12 2.94
CA LEU A 401 -20.46 5.50 2.28
C LEU A 401 -20.23 6.02 0.87
N ASP A 402 -19.09 6.64 0.59
CA ASP A 402 -18.65 6.98 -0.77
C ASP A 402 -18.61 5.77 -1.72
N VAL A 403 -18.11 4.62 -1.25
CA VAL A 403 -18.11 3.36 -2.00
C VAL A 403 -19.53 2.82 -2.15
N LEU A 404 -20.37 2.94 -1.12
CA LEU A 404 -21.78 2.50 -1.16
C LEU A 404 -22.57 3.29 -2.20
N VAL A 405 -22.52 4.63 -2.17
CA VAL A 405 -23.26 5.47 -3.14
C VAL A 405 -22.76 5.24 -4.56
N GLN A 406 -21.46 5.00 -4.76
CA GLN A 406 -20.92 4.57 -6.05
C GLN A 406 -21.50 3.22 -6.49
N HIS A 407 -21.61 2.27 -5.57
CA HIS A 407 -22.18 0.95 -5.85
C HIS A 407 -23.67 1.05 -6.22
N LEU A 408 -24.48 1.83 -5.49
CA LEU A 408 -25.89 2.05 -5.81
C LEU A 408 -26.08 2.52 -7.27
N VAL A 409 -25.33 3.54 -7.69
CA VAL A 409 -25.40 4.02 -9.09
C VAL A 409 -24.89 2.97 -10.08
N SER A 410 -23.92 2.15 -9.68
CA SER A 410 -23.42 1.05 -10.52
C SER A 410 -24.48 -0.02 -10.77
N ILE A 411 -25.23 -0.42 -9.74
CA ILE A 411 -26.32 -1.39 -9.85
C ILE A 411 -27.54 -0.78 -10.55
N ALA A 412 -27.83 0.51 -10.34
CA ALA A 412 -28.85 1.23 -11.10
C ALA A 412 -28.62 1.18 -12.62
N LEU A 413 -27.35 1.16 -13.07
CA LEU A 413 -26.97 0.94 -14.48
C LEU A 413 -27.06 -0.54 -14.89
N GLY A 414 -26.79 -1.44 -13.97
CA GLY A 414 -26.69 -2.90 -14.15
C GLY A 414 -28.01 -3.65 -14.23
N GLY A 415 -29.07 -3.01 -14.71
CA GLY A 415 -30.42 -3.59 -14.74
C GLY A 415 -31.37 -3.04 -13.67
N GLY A 416 -30.88 -2.24 -12.73
CA GLY A 416 -31.68 -1.59 -11.68
C GLY A 416 -31.76 -2.38 -10.38
N PHE A 417 -32.36 -1.77 -9.35
CA PHE A 417 -32.56 -2.41 -8.04
C PHE A 417 -33.82 -1.94 -7.32
N LEU A 418 -34.35 -2.80 -6.44
CA LEU A 418 -35.31 -2.41 -5.41
C LEU A 418 -34.56 -2.13 -4.10
N PRO A 419 -34.87 -1.04 -3.38
CA PRO A 419 -34.12 -0.65 -2.18
C PRO A 419 -34.01 -1.75 -1.11
N ASP A 420 -35.12 -2.37 -0.71
CA ASP A 420 -35.12 -3.33 0.42
C ASP A 420 -34.35 -4.61 0.08
N GLU A 421 -34.46 -5.07 -1.17
CA GLU A 421 -33.68 -6.21 -1.65
C GLU A 421 -32.19 -5.91 -1.68
N LEU A 422 -31.81 -4.71 -2.16
CA LEU A 422 -30.41 -4.32 -2.23
C LEU A 422 -29.82 -4.06 -0.84
N LEU A 423 -30.61 -3.57 0.12
CA LEU A 423 -30.16 -3.42 1.51
C LEU A 423 -29.78 -4.77 2.12
N THR A 424 -30.61 -5.80 1.92
CA THR A 424 -30.33 -7.16 2.38
C THR A 424 -29.05 -7.71 1.75
N GLU A 425 -28.86 -7.45 0.45
CA GLU A 425 -27.63 -7.81 -0.27
C GLU A 425 -26.40 -7.07 0.28
N VAL A 426 -26.49 -5.75 0.47
CA VAL A 426 -25.41 -4.92 0.99
C VAL A 426 -25.01 -5.33 2.41
N ARG A 427 -25.97 -5.60 3.29
CA ARG A 427 -25.71 -6.07 4.67
C ARG A 427 -25.06 -7.45 4.75
N SER A 428 -25.06 -8.23 3.67
CA SER A 428 -24.29 -9.48 3.59
C SER A 428 -22.78 -9.26 3.39
N ALA A 429 -22.36 -8.06 2.95
CA ALA A 429 -20.96 -7.69 2.86
C ALA A 429 -20.43 -7.28 4.24
N TRP A 430 -19.25 -7.81 4.62
CA TRP A 430 -18.66 -7.57 5.93
C TRP A 430 -18.58 -6.09 6.30
N ALA A 431 -18.08 -5.23 5.41
CA ALA A 431 -17.96 -3.80 5.64
C ALA A 431 -19.28 -3.07 5.94
N TYR A 432 -20.43 -3.64 5.57
CA TYR A 432 -21.76 -3.03 5.71
C TYR A 432 -22.74 -3.87 6.55
N ARG A 433 -22.27 -4.91 7.24
CA ARG A 433 -23.12 -5.78 8.08
C ARG A 433 -23.89 -5.01 9.16
N ASP A 434 -23.27 -3.95 9.68
CA ASP A 434 -23.83 -3.08 10.72
C ASP A 434 -24.46 -1.80 10.14
N LEU A 435 -24.66 -1.70 8.81
CA LEU A 435 -25.17 -0.49 8.15
C LEU A 435 -26.57 -0.16 8.69
N SER A 436 -26.74 1.03 9.27
CA SER A 436 -28.03 1.45 9.84
C SER A 436 -29.05 1.79 8.77
N ASP A 437 -30.34 1.73 9.12
CA ASP A 437 -31.40 2.16 8.21
C ASP A 437 -31.30 3.65 7.86
N GLU A 438 -30.84 4.48 8.80
CA GLU A 438 -30.59 5.90 8.58
C GLU A 438 -29.50 6.15 7.53
N GLN A 439 -28.36 5.47 7.66
CA GLN A 439 -27.27 5.54 6.68
C GLN A 439 -27.72 5.05 5.30
N TRP A 440 -28.55 4.02 5.25
CA TRP A 440 -29.15 3.52 4.02
C TRP A 440 -30.08 4.55 3.36
N GLN A 441 -30.99 5.15 4.12
CA GLN A 441 -31.89 6.19 3.62
C GLN A 441 -31.12 7.42 3.14
N TRP A 442 -30.09 7.82 3.88
CA TRP A 442 -29.18 8.88 3.45
C TRP A 442 -28.52 8.55 2.11
N ALA A 443 -28.00 7.32 1.94
CA ALA A 443 -27.34 6.91 0.70
C ALA A 443 -28.32 6.93 -0.50
N LEU A 444 -29.56 6.47 -0.31
CA LEU A 444 -30.62 6.53 -1.32
C LEU A 444 -30.98 7.97 -1.68
N ALA A 445 -31.20 8.85 -0.69
CA ALA A 445 -31.46 10.27 -0.92
C ALA A 445 -30.29 10.91 -1.70
N PHE A 446 -29.06 10.63 -1.28
CA PHE A 446 -27.86 11.17 -1.91
C PHE A 446 -27.72 10.79 -3.38
N VAL A 447 -28.02 9.55 -3.78
CA VAL A 447 -28.00 9.17 -5.20
C VAL A 447 -29.25 9.64 -5.97
N ARG A 448 -30.36 9.92 -5.28
CA ARG A 448 -31.61 10.38 -5.89
C ARG A 448 -31.59 11.85 -6.30
N ASN A 449 -31.08 12.70 -5.43
CA ASN A 449 -31.10 14.15 -5.61
C ASN A 449 -29.89 14.87 -5.02
N GLY A 450 -28.84 14.15 -4.62
CA GLY A 450 -27.65 14.74 -4.03
C GLY A 450 -27.80 15.13 -2.56
N GLY A 451 -28.82 14.64 -1.85
CA GLY A 451 -29.10 14.98 -0.45
C GLY A 451 -29.83 16.30 -0.32
N HIS A 452 -29.73 16.96 0.84
CA HIS A 452 -30.46 18.19 1.12
C HIS A 452 -29.93 19.39 0.30
N SER A 453 -28.61 19.54 0.16
CA SER A 453 -28.03 20.74 -0.47
C SER A 453 -28.02 20.75 -2.00
N LEU A 454 -28.15 19.58 -2.65
CA LEU A 454 -27.87 19.46 -4.09
C LEU A 454 -29.12 19.19 -4.96
N THR A 455 -30.31 19.27 -4.38
CA THR A 455 -31.59 18.95 -5.04
C THR A 455 -31.85 19.75 -6.33
N ALA A 456 -31.38 21.00 -6.37
CA ALA A 456 -31.50 21.91 -7.50
C ALA A 456 -30.65 21.51 -8.72
N TYR A 457 -29.63 20.66 -8.54
CA TYR A 457 -28.66 20.34 -9.59
C TYR A 457 -28.99 18.98 -10.24
N PRO A 458 -29.37 18.95 -11.53
CA PRO A 458 -29.75 17.72 -12.21
C PRO A 458 -28.63 16.66 -12.26
N ASP A 459 -27.38 17.09 -12.23
CA ASP A 459 -26.19 16.24 -12.32
C ASP A 459 -26.03 15.25 -11.14
N TYR A 460 -26.68 15.50 -9.99
CA TYR A 460 -26.63 14.61 -8.82
C TYR A 460 -27.86 13.70 -8.69
N ARG A 461 -28.79 13.77 -9.64
CA ARG A 461 -29.95 12.88 -9.73
C ARG A 461 -29.57 11.57 -10.41
N ARG A 462 -28.67 10.81 -9.80
CA ARG A 462 -27.95 9.71 -10.44
C ARG A 462 -28.73 8.39 -10.49
N ALA A 463 -29.70 8.19 -9.60
CA ALA A 463 -30.61 7.05 -9.65
C ALA A 463 -32.02 7.47 -9.23
N LYS A 464 -33.06 6.99 -9.90
CA LYS A 464 -34.47 7.26 -9.55
C LYS A 464 -35.32 6.01 -9.76
N PRO A 465 -36.37 5.79 -8.96
CA PRO A 465 -37.33 4.75 -9.22
C PRO A 465 -38.08 5.01 -10.54
N ASP A 466 -38.28 3.97 -11.33
CA ASP A 466 -39.26 3.94 -12.41
C ASP A 466 -40.68 3.70 -11.86
N GLU A 467 -41.67 3.59 -12.75
CA GLU A 467 -43.08 3.37 -12.39
C GLU A 467 -43.30 2.09 -11.58
N GLN A 468 -42.40 1.11 -11.73
CA GLN A 468 -42.41 -0.17 -11.02
C GLN A 468 -41.61 -0.13 -9.71
N GLY A 469 -41.08 1.04 -9.34
CA GLY A 469 -40.26 1.24 -8.14
C GLY A 469 -38.79 0.81 -8.29
N VAL A 470 -38.37 0.38 -9.48
CA VAL A 470 -36.99 -0.06 -9.73
C VAL A 470 -36.09 1.14 -9.99
N TRP A 471 -35.04 1.27 -9.19
CA TRP A 471 -34.11 2.38 -9.29
C TRP A 471 -33.18 2.23 -10.49
N ARG A 472 -33.17 3.22 -11.38
CA ARG A 472 -32.37 3.26 -12.61
C ARG A 472 -31.69 4.62 -12.78
N VAL A 473 -30.61 4.65 -13.57
CA VAL A 473 -29.99 5.92 -13.96
C VAL A 473 -30.83 6.60 -15.03
N PRO A 474 -31.21 7.89 -14.86
CA PRO A 474 -32.24 8.51 -15.68
C PRO A 474 -31.78 8.89 -17.10
N ASP A 475 -30.48 9.07 -17.35
CA ASP A 475 -29.99 9.43 -18.67
C ASP A 475 -28.59 8.87 -19.01
N ALA A 476 -28.30 8.80 -20.32
CA ALA A 476 -27.07 8.24 -20.85
C ALA A 476 -25.81 9.07 -20.55
N ARG A 477 -25.95 10.39 -20.33
CA ARG A 477 -24.83 11.29 -19.98
C ARG A 477 -24.34 10.96 -18.57
N LEU A 478 -25.25 10.82 -17.60
CA LEU A 478 -24.92 10.38 -16.24
C LEU A 478 -24.36 8.96 -16.21
N ALA A 479 -24.93 8.05 -17.02
CA ALA A 479 -24.40 6.70 -17.16
C ALA A 479 -22.95 6.68 -17.66
N ARG A 480 -22.63 7.49 -18.68
CA ARG A 480 -21.26 7.61 -19.21
C ARG A 480 -20.31 8.23 -18.19
N ARG A 481 -20.74 9.30 -17.51
CA ARG A 481 -19.98 9.96 -16.44
C ARG A 481 -19.62 8.97 -15.35
N HIS A 482 -20.61 8.23 -14.82
CA HIS A 482 -20.40 7.24 -13.76
C HIS A 482 -19.41 6.15 -14.15
N ARG A 483 -19.59 5.52 -15.33
CA ARG A 483 -18.67 4.47 -15.82
C ARG A 483 -17.23 4.94 -15.98
N MET A 484 -16.99 6.23 -16.21
CA MET A 484 -15.65 6.80 -16.29
C MET A 484 -15.03 7.11 -14.92
N SER A 485 -15.84 7.19 -13.88
CA SER A 485 -15.41 7.47 -12.50
C SER A 485 -15.38 6.23 -11.59
N VAL A 486 -15.91 5.07 -12.02
CA VAL A 486 -15.91 3.84 -11.20
C VAL A 486 -14.50 3.46 -10.74
N GLY A 487 -14.32 3.40 -9.43
CA GLY A 487 -13.10 2.96 -8.78
C GLY A 487 -12.94 3.58 -7.39
N THR A 488 -11.97 3.10 -6.62
CA THR A 488 -11.65 3.66 -5.30
C THR A 488 -10.21 4.14 -5.18
N ILE A 489 -9.39 3.95 -6.22
CA ILE A 489 -8.02 4.44 -6.28
C ILE A 489 -8.07 5.92 -6.63
N VAL A 490 -7.73 6.76 -5.66
CA VAL A 490 -7.57 8.20 -5.86
C VAL A 490 -6.08 8.53 -5.81
N SER A 491 -5.46 8.76 -6.96
CA SER A 491 -4.08 9.25 -7.03
C SER A 491 -4.08 10.77 -7.14
N GLU A 492 -2.98 11.38 -6.68
CA GLU A 492 -2.65 12.75 -7.07
C GLU A 492 -2.57 12.87 -8.59
N ALA A 493 -2.90 14.05 -9.10
CA ALA A 493 -2.82 14.28 -10.53
C ALA A 493 -1.37 14.22 -10.99
N THR A 494 -1.15 13.51 -12.09
CA THR A 494 0.15 13.36 -12.71
C THR A 494 0.23 14.14 -14.01
N VAL A 495 1.38 14.74 -14.26
CA VAL A 495 1.75 15.38 -15.53
C VAL A 495 2.61 14.41 -16.34
N ASN A 496 2.26 14.21 -17.62
CA ASN A 496 3.04 13.36 -18.52
C ASN A 496 4.37 14.01 -18.86
N LEU A 497 5.46 13.26 -18.83
CA LEU A 497 6.77 13.71 -19.28
C LEU A 497 7.03 13.30 -20.73
N LYS A 498 7.40 14.26 -21.57
CA LYS A 498 7.79 14.02 -22.98
C LYS A 498 9.02 14.82 -23.36
N TYR A 499 9.85 14.26 -24.24
CA TYR A 499 10.95 15.04 -24.81
C TYR A 499 10.45 16.20 -25.67
N TRP A 500 11.19 17.32 -25.66
CA TRP A 500 10.99 18.42 -26.58
C TRP A 500 11.75 18.19 -27.89
N LYS A 501 11.07 18.28 -29.05
CA LYS A 501 11.69 18.29 -30.39
C LYS A 501 11.29 19.57 -31.14
N LYS A 502 12.15 20.06 -32.05
CA LYS A 502 11.80 21.16 -32.97
C LYS A 502 10.59 20.71 -33.81
N GLY A 503 9.40 21.27 -33.53
CA GLY A 503 8.12 20.90 -34.17
C GLY A 503 7.09 20.20 -33.26
N GLY A 504 7.41 19.90 -31.99
CA GLY A 504 6.44 19.36 -31.02
C GLY A 504 6.96 18.24 -30.11
N GLY A 505 6.03 17.44 -29.57
CA GLY A 505 6.30 16.41 -28.56
C GLY A 505 7.02 15.17 -29.07
N GLY A 506 8.16 14.84 -28.46
CA GLY A 506 8.90 13.59 -28.64
C GLY A 506 8.36 12.43 -27.78
N GLY A 507 9.18 11.37 -27.63
CA GLY A 507 8.82 10.17 -26.88
C GLY A 507 8.45 10.45 -25.42
N SER A 508 7.53 9.65 -24.88
CA SER A 508 7.11 9.73 -23.48
C SER A 508 8.12 9.04 -22.56
N LEU A 509 8.36 9.65 -21.41
CA LEU A 509 9.25 9.13 -20.37
C LEU A 509 8.49 8.48 -19.22
N GLY A 510 7.25 8.89 -19.00
CA GLY A 510 6.42 8.47 -17.86
C GLY A 510 5.61 9.64 -17.34
N SER A 511 5.37 9.67 -16.02
CA SER A 511 4.59 10.73 -15.39
C SER A 511 5.12 11.09 -14.00
N VAL A 512 4.93 12.35 -13.61
CA VAL A 512 5.34 12.90 -12.30
C VAL A 512 4.17 13.62 -11.65
N GLU A 513 4.20 13.82 -10.34
CA GLU A 513 3.16 14.57 -9.62
C GLU A 513 3.10 16.02 -10.12
N GLU A 514 1.88 16.52 -10.36
CA GLU A 514 1.65 17.89 -10.81
C GLU A 514 2.22 18.91 -9.82
N GLY A 515 2.07 18.66 -8.52
CA GLY A 515 2.60 19.53 -7.47
C GLY A 515 4.12 19.68 -7.48
N PHE A 516 4.84 18.65 -7.97
CA PHE A 516 6.28 18.75 -8.17
C PHE A 516 6.62 19.65 -9.37
N ILE A 517 5.98 19.40 -10.52
CA ILE A 517 6.20 20.21 -11.73
C ILE A 517 5.80 21.68 -11.52
N ALA A 518 4.73 21.94 -10.77
CA ALA A 518 4.24 23.28 -10.49
C ALA A 518 5.23 24.15 -9.67
N ARG A 519 6.18 23.53 -8.96
CA ARG A 519 7.23 24.23 -8.21
C ARG A 519 8.45 24.57 -9.06
N LEU A 520 8.59 23.98 -10.25
CA LEU A 520 9.71 24.18 -11.15
C LEU A 520 9.43 25.32 -12.14
N LYS A 521 10.47 26.06 -12.49
CA LYS A 521 10.47 27.03 -13.58
C LYS A 521 11.10 26.42 -14.84
N PRO A 522 10.72 26.87 -16.05
CA PRO A 522 11.48 26.56 -17.25
C PRO A 522 12.98 26.85 -17.05
N GLY A 523 13.84 25.88 -17.36
CA GLY A 523 15.28 25.91 -17.09
C GLY A 523 15.71 25.12 -15.84
N ASP A 524 14.79 24.78 -14.94
CA ASP A 524 15.13 23.99 -13.75
C ASP A 524 15.40 22.52 -14.11
N GLY A 525 16.46 21.96 -13.53
CA GLY A 525 16.89 20.58 -13.71
C GLY A 525 16.32 19.63 -12.64
N PHE A 526 15.92 18.42 -13.03
CA PHE A 526 15.48 17.36 -12.12
C PHE A 526 15.82 15.96 -12.61
N LEU A 527 15.94 15.01 -11.67
CA LEU A 527 16.21 13.59 -11.97
C LEU A 527 14.91 12.83 -12.25
N PHE A 528 14.89 12.08 -13.35
CA PHE A 528 13.80 11.16 -13.68
C PHE A 528 14.26 10.08 -14.66
N GLY A 529 13.92 8.82 -14.39
CA GLY A 529 14.30 7.66 -15.20
C GLY A 529 15.81 7.48 -15.32
N GLY A 530 16.55 7.79 -14.26
CA GLY A 530 18.01 7.76 -14.23
C GLY A 530 18.67 8.80 -15.15
N ARG A 531 17.98 9.89 -15.45
CA ARG A 531 18.47 10.95 -16.34
C ARG A 531 18.25 12.32 -15.71
N LEU A 532 19.20 13.21 -15.93
CA LEU A 532 19.01 14.62 -15.60
C LEU A 532 18.27 15.34 -16.74
N LEU A 533 17.10 15.88 -16.42
CA LEU A 533 16.19 16.53 -17.35
C LEU A 533 16.03 18.00 -16.98
N GLU A 534 15.90 18.86 -17.98
CA GLU A 534 15.58 20.28 -17.82
C GLU A 534 14.14 20.53 -18.27
N LEU A 535 13.35 21.22 -17.44
CA LEU A 535 11.98 21.61 -17.80
C LEU A 535 12.01 22.69 -18.88
N VAL A 536 11.37 22.44 -20.02
CA VAL A 536 11.24 23.42 -21.11
C VAL A 536 9.94 24.20 -20.97
N ARG A 537 8.80 23.50 -20.85
CA ARG A 537 7.48 24.11 -20.65
C ARG A 537 6.45 23.07 -20.20
N VAL A 538 5.29 23.53 -19.72
CA VAL A 538 4.14 22.68 -19.36
C VAL A 538 2.93 23.10 -20.19
N GLU A 539 2.28 22.15 -20.85
CA GLU A 539 1.10 22.40 -21.68
C GLU A 539 0.22 21.14 -21.71
N ASN A 540 -1.11 21.28 -21.58
CA ASN A 540 -2.09 20.18 -21.66
C ASN A 540 -1.71 18.95 -20.80
N MET A 541 -1.42 19.16 -19.51
CA MET A 541 -0.97 18.13 -18.56
C MET A 541 0.26 17.34 -19.07
N THR A 542 1.07 17.97 -19.90
CA THR A 542 2.34 17.43 -20.40
C THR A 542 3.47 18.41 -20.09
N ALA A 543 4.47 17.96 -19.36
CA ALA A 543 5.73 18.68 -19.16
C ALA A 543 6.73 18.24 -20.22
N TYR A 544 7.13 19.18 -21.07
CA TYR A 544 8.14 18.99 -22.09
C TYR A 544 9.52 19.23 -21.50
N VAL A 545 10.43 18.29 -21.74
CA VAL A 545 11.77 18.30 -21.16
C VAL A 545 12.85 18.06 -22.21
N LYS A 546 14.06 18.50 -21.93
CA LYS A 546 15.28 18.14 -22.69
C LYS A 546 16.33 17.57 -21.73
N ARG A 547 17.37 16.92 -22.26
CA ARG A 547 18.49 16.48 -21.42
C ARG A 547 19.26 17.70 -20.93
N ALA A 548 19.57 17.74 -19.63
CA ALA A 548 20.38 18.80 -19.06
C ALA A 548 21.88 18.42 -19.09
N THR A 549 22.76 19.42 -19.11
CA THR A 549 24.23 19.26 -19.06
C THR A 549 24.86 19.77 -17.75
N GLY A 550 24.09 20.40 -16.87
CA GLY A 550 24.56 20.99 -15.60
C GLY A 550 24.53 20.03 -14.39
N LYS A 551 25.14 20.42 -13.27
CA LYS A 551 25.25 19.59 -12.03
C LYS A 551 24.16 19.82 -10.98
N LYS A 552 23.30 20.85 -11.12
CA LYS A 552 22.26 21.15 -10.10
C LYS A 552 20.94 20.49 -10.49
N ALA A 553 20.60 19.43 -9.76
CA ALA A 553 19.35 18.70 -9.90
C ALA A 553 18.48 18.90 -8.66
N ALA A 554 17.26 19.39 -8.83
CA ALA A 554 16.23 19.20 -7.83
C ALA A 554 15.80 17.72 -7.87
N VAL A 555 15.99 16.98 -6.79
CA VAL A 555 15.35 15.66 -6.67
C VAL A 555 13.88 15.91 -6.34
N PRO A 556 12.93 15.32 -7.09
CA PRO A 556 11.53 15.45 -6.73
C PRO A 556 11.32 14.93 -5.31
N ARG A 557 10.79 15.76 -4.42
CA ARG A 557 10.30 15.32 -3.12
C ARG A 557 8.84 14.92 -3.31
N TRP A 558 8.62 13.63 -3.58
CA TRP A 558 7.28 13.04 -3.54
C TRP A 558 6.82 13.01 -2.08
N ASN A 559 5.73 13.72 -1.77
CA ASN A 559 5.15 13.72 -0.44
C ASN A 559 4.35 12.44 -0.15
N GLY A 560 4.00 11.67 -1.19
CA GLY A 560 3.29 10.40 -1.05
C GLY A 560 4.25 9.24 -0.74
N GLY A 561 4.17 8.69 0.49
CA GLY A 561 4.55 7.30 0.72
C GLY A 561 5.69 7.02 1.69
N ARG A 562 5.92 7.84 2.72
CA ARG A 562 6.68 7.35 3.89
C ARG A 562 5.75 6.48 4.74
N MET A 563 5.92 5.16 4.66
CA MET A 563 5.21 4.23 5.52
C MET A 563 5.74 4.34 6.95
N PRO A 564 4.87 4.43 7.97
CA PRO A 564 5.29 4.39 9.36
C PRO A 564 5.78 2.98 9.72
N LEU A 565 6.51 2.89 10.82
CA LEU A 565 6.84 1.60 11.46
C LEU A 565 5.55 0.88 11.91
N SER A 566 5.40 -0.41 11.59
CA SER A 566 4.29 -1.24 12.10
C SER A 566 4.36 -1.41 13.61
N SER A 567 3.24 -1.77 14.24
CA SER A 567 3.19 -2.02 15.68
C SER A 567 4.09 -3.18 16.08
N GLU A 568 4.01 -4.29 15.33
CA GLU A 568 4.78 -5.51 15.57
C GLU A 568 6.28 -5.26 15.50
N LEU A 569 6.74 -4.48 14.50
CA LEU A 569 8.16 -4.14 14.40
C LEU A 569 8.57 -3.11 15.46
N ALA A 570 7.71 -2.17 15.82
CA ALA A 570 8.01 -1.19 16.86
C ALA A 570 8.14 -1.83 18.25
N ASP A 571 7.22 -2.74 18.60
CA ASP A 571 7.29 -3.52 19.83
C ASP A 571 8.58 -4.35 19.85
N ALA A 572 8.89 -5.06 18.76
CA ALA A 572 10.14 -5.82 18.62
C ALA A 572 11.41 -4.93 18.72
N VAL A 573 11.34 -3.65 18.33
CA VAL A 573 12.44 -2.70 18.52
C VAL A 573 12.60 -2.35 20.01
N VAL A 574 11.50 -2.09 20.71
CA VAL A 574 11.52 -1.84 22.16
C VAL A 574 12.09 -3.06 22.90
N GLU A 575 11.82 -4.27 22.44
CA GLU A 575 12.44 -5.49 22.97
C GLU A 575 13.96 -5.48 22.91
N LYS A 576 14.52 -5.03 21.79
CA LYS A 576 15.97 -4.95 21.62
C LYS A 576 16.58 -3.87 22.50
N PHE A 577 15.90 -2.74 22.68
CA PHE A 577 16.34 -1.72 23.64
C PHE A 577 16.28 -2.21 25.08
N ASP A 578 15.22 -2.91 25.46
CA ASP A 578 15.04 -3.47 26.80
C ASP A 578 16.12 -4.53 27.12
N ALA A 579 16.42 -5.41 26.17
CA ALA A 579 17.54 -6.34 26.27
C ALA A 579 18.90 -5.62 26.39
N ALA A 580 19.15 -4.60 25.56
CA ALA A 580 20.37 -3.80 25.64
C ALA A 580 20.50 -3.07 27.00
N ALA A 581 19.39 -2.62 27.59
CA ALA A 581 19.39 -1.99 28.91
C ALA A 581 19.85 -2.95 30.03
N ARG A 582 19.67 -4.27 29.84
CA ARG A 582 20.20 -5.35 30.71
C ARG A 582 21.61 -5.80 30.33
N GLY A 583 22.24 -5.17 29.34
CA GLY A 583 23.57 -5.51 28.84
C GLY A 583 23.60 -6.66 27.82
N GLU A 584 22.45 -7.05 27.26
CA GLU A 584 22.34 -8.16 26.32
C GLU A 584 22.49 -7.68 24.87
N PHE A 585 23.65 -7.93 24.26
CA PHE A 585 23.94 -7.61 22.84
C PHE A 585 24.21 -8.89 22.04
N THR A 586 23.14 -9.64 21.74
CA THR A 586 23.24 -11.02 21.25
C THR A 586 23.41 -11.16 19.74
N SER A 587 22.98 -10.18 18.93
CA SER A 587 23.11 -10.23 17.46
C SER A 587 24.26 -9.37 16.94
N PRO A 588 24.80 -9.65 15.73
CA PRO A 588 25.85 -8.82 15.12
C PRO A 588 25.46 -7.34 15.00
N GLU A 589 24.20 -7.06 14.68
CA GLU A 589 23.66 -5.70 14.60
C GLU A 589 23.67 -5.02 15.97
N MET A 590 23.26 -5.75 17.02
CA MET A 590 23.26 -5.23 18.39
C MET A 590 24.69 -4.98 18.90
N GLN A 591 25.63 -5.87 18.59
CA GLN A 591 27.05 -5.66 18.90
C GLN A 591 27.61 -4.43 18.19
N ALA A 592 27.28 -4.25 16.91
CA ALA A 592 27.73 -3.09 16.14
C ALA A 592 27.16 -1.77 16.70
N ILE A 593 25.88 -1.71 17.07
CA ILE A 593 25.27 -0.47 17.57
C ILE A 593 25.57 -0.17 19.05
N LYS A 594 26.23 -1.09 19.77
CA LYS A 594 26.54 -0.96 21.20
C LYS A 594 27.15 0.40 21.58
N PRO A 595 28.16 0.97 20.87
CA PRO A 595 28.74 2.26 21.25
C PRO A 595 27.73 3.43 21.27
N LEU A 596 26.75 3.42 20.37
CA LEU A 596 25.67 4.40 20.37
C LEU A 596 24.76 4.22 21.59
N LEU A 597 24.35 2.97 21.86
CA LEU A 597 23.43 2.65 22.95
C LEU A 597 24.06 2.91 24.33
N GLU A 598 25.37 2.71 24.47
CA GLU A 598 26.12 3.07 25.67
C GLU A 598 26.12 4.59 25.90
N VAL A 599 26.33 5.40 24.87
CA VAL A 599 26.24 6.87 25.01
C VAL A 599 24.83 7.31 25.39
N GLN A 600 23.81 6.69 24.78
CA GLN A 600 22.41 6.96 25.13
C GLN A 600 22.13 6.64 26.60
N GLN A 601 22.58 5.48 27.08
CA GLN A 601 22.41 5.05 28.47
C GLN A 601 23.26 5.84 29.48
N GLN A 602 24.40 6.40 29.05
CA GLN A 602 25.22 7.27 29.91
C GLN A 602 24.62 8.67 30.07
N TRP A 603 23.95 9.20 29.04
CA TRP A 603 23.41 10.56 29.06
C TRP A 603 21.94 10.62 29.50
N SER A 604 21.23 9.50 29.45
CA SER A 604 19.78 9.36 29.66
C SER A 604 19.44 7.90 30.01
N GLY A 605 18.30 7.38 29.55
CA GLY A 605 17.90 5.98 29.60
C GLY A 605 17.75 5.35 28.21
N LEU A 606 17.48 4.04 28.19
CA LEU A 606 17.02 3.32 27.01
C LEU A 606 15.52 3.03 27.12
N PRO A 607 14.76 3.03 26.02
CA PRO A 607 13.35 2.62 26.03
C PRO A 607 13.18 1.18 26.55
N GLN A 608 12.22 0.94 27.44
CA GLN A 608 11.91 -0.40 27.96
C GLN A 608 10.41 -0.69 27.87
N ARG A 609 10.02 -1.95 28.07
CA ARG A 609 8.60 -2.37 27.97
C ARG A 609 7.71 -1.71 29.03
N ASP A 610 8.25 -1.53 30.23
CA ASP A 610 7.56 -1.09 31.44
C ASP A 610 7.76 0.40 31.75
N THR A 611 8.60 1.09 30.97
CA THR A 611 8.87 2.52 31.14
C THR A 611 8.54 3.34 29.89
N LEU A 612 8.18 4.60 30.12
CA LEU A 612 8.10 5.62 29.07
C LEU A 612 9.31 6.53 29.21
N LEU A 613 10.27 6.40 28.30
CA LEU A 613 11.45 7.27 28.27
C LEU A 613 11.04 8.69 27.83
N ALA A 614 11.40 9.68 28.65
CA ALA A 614 11.23 11.10 28.38
C ALA A 614 12.54 11.85 28.67
N GLU A 615 12.89 12.79 27.80
CA GLU A 615 14.09 13.62 27.97
C GLU A 615 13.74 15.09 27.91
N THR A 616 14.32 15.90 28.81
CA THR A 616 14.11 17.36 28.81
C THR A 616 15.42 18.09 28.58
N LEU A 617 15.42 19.05 27.66
CA LEU A 617 16.58 19.87 27.33
C LEU A 617 16.21 21.35 27.37
N LYS A 618 17.02 22.16 28.05
CA LYS A 618 16.99 23.63 27.90
C LYS A 618 18.03 24.04 26.87
N SER A 619 17.60 24.70 25.80
CA SER A 619 18.48 25.23 24.75
C SER A 619 18.30 26.75 24.59
N ARG A 620 18.99 27.34 23.61
CA ARG A 620 18.77 28.74 23.23
C ARG A 620 17.43 28.97 22.55
N GLU A 621 16.82 27.93 21.97
CA GLU A 621 15.53 28.00 21.29
C GLU A 621 14.36 27.85 22.26
N GLY A 622 14.60 27.32 23.47
CA GLY A 622 13.59 27.15 24.51
C GLY A 622 13.74 25.85 25.28
N TRP A 623 12.60 25.29 25.67
CA TRP A 623 12.45 24.11 26.50
C TRP A 623 11.88 22.96 25.67
N HIS A 624 12.67 21.90 25.55
CA HIS A 624 12.36 20.73 24.75
C HIS A 624 11.90 19.60 25.67
N LEU A 625 10.86 18.88 25.24
CA LEU A 625 10.54 17.53 25.67
C LEU A 625 10.74 16.59 24.48
N PHE A 626 11.50 15.53 24.68
CA PHE A 626 11.52 14.38 23.79
C PHE A 626 10.79 13.22 24.47
N LEU A 627 9.92 12.54 23.74
CA LEU A 627 9.15 11.41 24.24
C LEU A 627 9.26 10.25 23.25
N TYR A 628 9.47 9.03 23.76
CA TYR A 628 9.72 7.85 22.92
C TYR A 628 8.70 6.71 23.13
N PRO A 629 7.45 6.85 22.63
CA PRO A 629 6.45 5.79 22.74
C PRO A 629 6.65 4.61 21.79
N PHE A 630 7.41 4.77 20.70
CA PHE A 630 7.52 3.79 19.61
C PHE A 630 6.17 3.40 18.98
N ALA A 631 5.28 4.38 18.79
CA ALA A 631 3.97 4.18 18.19
C ALA A 631 3.90 4.54 16.69
N GLY A 632 5.04 4.86 16.07
CA GLY A 632 5.12 5.25 14.67
C GLY A 632 4.69 6.70 14.41
N ARG A 633 5.13 7.23 13.26
CA ARG A 633 5.07 8.66 12.94
C ARG A 633 3.69 9.30 13.06
N HIS A 634 2.63 8.63 12.58
CA HIS A 634 1.26 9.17 12.60
C HIS A 634 0.73 9.32 14.01
N VAL A 635 0.93 8.31 14.86
CA VAL A 635 0.53 8.35 16.27
C VAL A 635 1.35 9.40 17.01
N HIS A 636 2.65 9.52 16.74
CA HIS A 636 3.48 10.57 17.36
C HIS A 636 3.03 11.98 17.01
N LEU A 637 2.56 12.21 15.77
CA LEU A 637 1.98 13.49 15.37
C LEU A 637 0.69 13.76 16.14
N GLY A 638 -0.23 12.79 16.17
CA GLY A 638 -1.48 12.90 16.92
C GLY A 638 -1.25 13.14 18.42
N LEU A 639 -0.33 12.38 19.03
CA LEU A 639 0.06 12.52 20.43
C LEU A 639 0.69 13.89 20.68
N GLY A 640 1.65 14.33 19.86
CA GLY A 640 2.30 15.63 20.03
C GLY A 640 1.31 16.79 19.96
N SER A 641 0.38 16.75 18.99
CA SER A 641 -0.68 17.74 18.86
C SER A 641 -1.65 17.72 20.04
N LEU A 642 -2.09 16.54 20.47
CA LEU A 642 -2.95 16.36 21.64
C LEU A 642 -2.34 16.95 22.91
N LEU A 643 -1.09 16.59 23.22
CA LEU A 643 -0.38 17.08 24.40
C LEU A 643 -0.22 18.61 24.36
N ALA A 644 0.16 19.16 23.20
CA ALA A 644 0.29 20.59 23.01
C ALA A 644 -1.05 21.32 23.25
N TRP A 645 -2.14 20.81 22.69
CA TRP A 645 -3.47 21.41 22.86
C TRP A 645 -3.95 21.37 24.31
N ARG A 646 -3.81 20.24 25.00
CA ARG A 646 -4.22 20.07 26.41
C ARG A 646 -3.46 21.03 27.33
N LEU A 647 -2.15 21.15 27.14
CA LEU A 647 -1.33 22.10 27.91
C LEU A 647 -1.75 23.55 27.63
N SER A 648 -2.08 23.86 26.37
CA SER A 648 -2.53 25.20 25.98
C SER A 648 -3.90 25.60 26.54
N GLN A 649 -4.73 24.66 27.02
CA GLN A 649 -6.00 24.96 27.69
C GLN A 649 -5.80 25.58 29.08
N HIS A 650 -4.73 25.19 29.78
CA HIS A 650 -4.43 25.70 31.13
C HIS A 650 -3.58 26.98 31.09
N ARG A 651 -2.71 27.12 30.07
CA ARG A 651 -1.82 28.26 29.91
C ARG A 651 -1.57 28.54 28.43
N PRO A 652 -1.66 29.80 27.96
CA PRO A 652 -1.33 30.13 26.58
C PRO A 652 0.14 29.77 26.25
N LEU A 653 0.33 28.74 25.44
CA LEU A 653 1.63 28.22 25.03
C LEU A 653 1.63 27.95 23.53
N THR A 654 2.79 28.18 22.91
CA THR A 654 3.05 27.81 21.52
C THR A 654 4.08 26.70 21.50
N PHE A 655 3.79 25.64 20.73
CA PHE A 655 4.68 24.50 20.56
C PHE A 655 5.14 24.38 19.10
N SER A 656 6.41 24.07 18.91
CA SER A 656 6.90 23.44 17.68
C SER A 656 6.94 21.93 17.89
N ILE A 657 6.39 21.17 16.95
CA ILE A 657 6.26 19.71 17.04
C ILE A 657 7.12 19.09 15.95
N ALA A 658 7.99 18.15 16.30
CA ALA A 658 8.71 17.32 15.34
C ALA A 658 8.56 15.85 15.69
N VAL A 659 8.47 14.97 14.69
CA VAL A 659 8.21 13.54 14.89
C VAL A 659 9.05 12.67 13.96
N ASN A 660 9.40 11.48 14.43
CA ASN A 660 9.98 10.41 13.62
C ASN A 660 9.29 9.07 13.94
N ASP A 661 9.86 7.94 13.52
CA ASP A 661 9.26 6.62 13.76
C ASP A 661 9.38 6.14 15.22
N TYR A 662 10.26 6.74 16.03
CA TYR A 662 10.57 6.32 17.40
C TYR A 662 9.94 7.22 18.46
N GLY A 663 9.78 8.51 18.17
CA GLY A 663 9.24 9.47 19.14
C GLY A 663 8.86 10.83 18.56
N LEU A 664 8.69 11.78 19.47
CA LEU A 664 8.30 13.17 19.19
C LEU A 664 9.11 14.16 20.04
N GLU A 665 9.21 15.40 19.53
CA GLU A 665 9.74 16.57 20.21
C GLU A 665 8.61 17.62 20.36
N LEU A 666 8.44 18.15 21.57
CA LEU A 666 7.70 19.37 21.85
C LEU A 666 8.67 20.46 22.29
N LEU A 667 8.74 21.56 21.54
CA LEU A 667 9.55 22.72 21.88
C LEU A 667 8.65 23.91 22.23
N SER A 668 8.80 24.44 23.44
CA SER A 668 8.18 25.69 23.87
C SER A 668 9.22 26.78 24.15
N ALA A 669 8.91 28.03 23.81
CA ALA A 669 9.74 29.17 24.20
C ALA A 669 9.65 29.46 25.71
N SER A 670 8.55 29.06 26.35
CA SER A 670 8.31 29.26 27.79
C SER A 670 8.73 28.04 28.61
N GLU A 671 9.13 28.27 29.85
CA GLU A 671 9.45 27.19 30.79
C GLU A 671 8.21 26.38 31.14
N ILE A 672 8.39 25.05 31.09
CA ILE A 672 7.39 24.03 31.43
C ILE A 672 8.09 23.02 32.33
N ASP A 673 7.51 22.80 33.51
CA ASP A 673 7.90 21.70 34.38
C ASP A 673 7.30 20.40 33.84
N TRP A 674 8.07 19.71 32.99
CA TRP A 674 7.63 18.45 32.39
C TRP A 674 7.49 17.31 33.39
N ALA A 675 8.22 17.32 34.51
CA ALA A 675 8.03 16.34 35.57
C ALA A 675 6.64 16.48 36.20
N GLN A 676 6.15 17.71 36.31
CA GLN A 676 4.80 18.00 36.79
C GLN A 676 3.73 17.83 35.70
N ALA A 677 4.04 18.16 34.44
CA ALA A 677 3.07 18.17 33.35
C ALA A 677 2.78 16.76 32.79
N LEU A 678 3.75 15.84 32.81
CA LEU A 678 3.58 14.47 32.31
C LEU A 678 2.87 13.56 33.33
N ARG A 679 1.64 13.92 33.67
CA ARG A 679 0.75 13.16 34.56
C ARG A 679 -0.28 12.37 33.75
N ALA A 680 -0.98 11.46 34.42
CA ALA A 680 -1.98 10.59 33.80
C ALA A 680 -3.17 11.36 33.18
N ASP A 681 -3.49 12.55 33.68
CA ASP A 681 -4.53 13.42 33.10
C ASP A 681 -4.18 13.88 31.68
N LEU A 682 -2.92 14.23 31.42
CA LEU A 682 -2.44 14.64 30.11
C LEU A 682 -2.54 13.51 29.08
N PHE A 683 -2.44 12.26 29.53
CA PHE A 683 -2.59 11.05 28.71
C PHE A 683 -3.98 10.41 28.81
N SER A 684 -4.96 11.11 29.38
CA SER A 684 -6.31 10.55 29.56
C SER A 684 -7.01 10.27 28.23
N GLU A 685 -7.80 9.20 28.18
CA GLU A 685 -8.71 8.91 27.06
C GLU A 685 -10.02 9.72 27.14
N THR A 686 -10.27 10.43 28.26
CA THR A 686 -11.43 11.31 28.39
C THR A 686 -11.39 12.42 27.34
N ASP A 687 -12.52 12.64 26.66
CA ASP A 687 -12.70 13.65 25.59
C ASP A 687 -11.68 13.59 24.44
N LEU A 688 -10.96 12.46 24.30
CA LEU A 688 -9.85 12.29 23.37
C LEU A 688 -10.17 12.72 21.93
N LEU A 689 -11.33 12.31 21.41
CA LEU A 689 -11.74 12.63 20.04
C LEU A 689 -11.94 14.14 19.85
N ALA A 690 -12.58 14.80 20.82
CA ALA A 690 -12.82 16.25 20.76
C ALA A 690 -11.48 17.00 20.80
N ASP A 691 -10.59 16.61 21.71
CA ASP A 691 -9.28 17.21 21.88
C ASP A 691 -8.40 17.05 20.62
N ILE A 692 -8.40 15.86 20.00
CA ILE A 692 -7.65 15.61 18.76
C ILE A 692 -8.14 16.50 17.64
N ILE A 693 -9.46 16.56 17.43
CA ILE A 693 -10.07 17.41 16.39
C ILE A 693 -9.72 18.88 16.62
N ALA A 694 -9.72 19.34 17.87
CA ALA A 694 -9.38 20.71 18.23
C ALA A 694 -7.87 21.00 18.15
N SER A 695 -7.01 20.00 18.38
CA SER A 695 -5.55 20.13 18.39
C SER A 695 -4.93 20.26 17.01
N LEU A 696 -5.59 19.71 16.00
CA LEU A 696 -5.14 19.69 14.61
C LEU A 696 -5.94 20.72 13.81
N ASN A 697 -5.40 21.15 12.67
CA ASN A 697 -6.21 21.86 11.66
C ASN A 697 -7.14 20.85 10.97
N ALA A 698 -8.05 20.24 11.74
CA ALA A 698 -8.90 19.13 11.33
C ALA A 698 -9.71 19.48 10.08
N GLY A 699 -10.11 20.76 9.92
CA GLY A 699 -10.77 21.24 8.71
C GLY A 699 -9.93 21.08 7.44
N GLU A 700 -8.62 21.32 7.49
CA GLU A 700 -7.74 21.17 6.32
C GLU A 700 -7.48 19.69 5.99
N LEU A 701 -7.25 18.86 7.01
CA LEU A 701 -7.07 17.42 6.86
C LEU A 701 -8.35 16.74 6.34
N ALA A 702 -9.50 17.10 6.91
CA ALA A 702 -10.81 16.63 6.47
C ALA A 702 -11.09 17.08 5.04
N LEU A 703 -10.78 18.33 4.67
CA LEU A 703 -10.90 18.78 3.29
C LEU A 703 -10.01 17.97 2.34
N ARG A 704 -8.79 17.62 2.75
CA ARG A 704 -7.90 16.77 1.94
C ARG A 704 -8.51 15.38 1.72
N ARG A 705 -8.99 14.71 2.78
CA ARG A 705 -9.64 13.39 2.68
C ARG A 705 -10.97 13.47 1.91
N PHE A 706 -11.74 14.53 2.11
CA PHE A 706 -13.00 14.78 1.42
C PHE A 706 -12.82 14.88 -0.10
N ARG A 707 -11.68 15.38 -0.61
CA ARG A 707 -11.40 15.37 -2.07
C ARG A 707 -11.41 13.96 -2.66
N GLU A 708 -10.95 12.96 -1.90
CA GLU A 708 -10.96 11.57 -2.34
C GLU A 708 -12.38 11.01 -2.30
N ILE A 709 -13.07 11.22 -1.18
CA ILE A 709 -14.48 10.86 -0.96
C ILE A 709 -15.37 11.47 -2.04
N ALA A 710 -15.18 12.74 -2.39
CA ALA A 710 -15.95 13.45 -3.43
C ALA A 710 -15.73 12.85 -4.83
N ARG A 711 -14.54 12.32 -5.12
CA ARG A 711 -14.27 11.61 -6.38
C ARG A 711 -14.93 10.23 -6.40
N ILE A 712 -14.76 9.44 -5.34
CA ILE A 712 -15.33 8.09 -5.23
C ILE A 712 -16.86 8.14 -5.22
N SER A 713 -17.43 9.04 -4.42
CA SER A 713 -18.88 9.24 -4.30
C SER A 713 -19.52 9.82 -5.56
N GLY A 714 -18.76 10.24 -6.56
CA GLY A 714 -19.24 10.76 -7.86
C GLY A 714 -19.66 12.24 -7.87
N LEU A 715 -19.41 12.99 -6.78
CA LEU A 715 -19.62 14.45 -6.74
C LEU A 715 -18.72 15.16 -7.76
N VAL A 716 -17.46 14.76 -7.82
CA VAL A 716 -16.45 15.40 -8.67
C VAL A 716 -16.06 14.49 -9.84
N PHE A 717 -16.20 15.01 -11.06
CA PHE A 717 -15.84 14.29 -12.29
C PHE A 717 -14.55 14.84 -12.91
N SER A 718 -13.60 13.94 -13.19
CA SER A 718 -12.28 14.27 -13.73
C SER A 718 -12.27 14.72 -15.19
N GLY A 719 -13.40 14.64 -15.90
CA GLY A 719 -13.54 15.06 -17.29
C GLY A 719 -13.47 13.90 -18.29
N TYR A 720 -13.71 14.21 -19.57
CA TYR A 720 -13.72 13.23 -20.65
C TYR A 720 -12.32 13.10 -21.29
N PRO A 721 -12.02 11.99 -21.99
CA PRO A 721 -10.80 11.89 -22.79
C PRO A 721 -10.67 13.09 -23.75
N GLY A 722 -9.52 13.78 -23.71
CA GLY A 722 -9.27 15.01 -24.49
C GLY A 722 -9.80 16.31 -23.86
N ALA A 723 -10.58 16.24 -22.79
CA ALA A 723 -11.13 17.37 -22.05
C ALA A 723 -11.14 17.08 -20.53
N ALA A 724 -9.97 16.68 -20.00
CA ALA A 724 -9.78 16.42 -18.58
C ALA A 724 -9.73 17.75 -17.81
N LYS A 725 -10.31 17.79 -16.62
CA LYS A 725 -10.18 18.93 -15.70
C LYS A 725 -8.81 18.92 -15.05
N SER A 726 -8.23 20.09 -14.81
CA SER A 726 -6.98 20.20 -14.05
C SER A 726 -7.19 19.87 -12.57
N ASN A 727 -6.15 19.45 -11.86
CA ASN A 727 -6.28 19.15 -10.44
C ASN A 727 -6.69 20.39 -9.63
N ARG A 728 -6.20 21.57 -10.01
CA ARG A 728 -6.65 22.84 -9.41
C ARG A 728 -8.16 23.02 -9.53
N GLN A 729 -8.76 22.71 -10.69
CA GLN A 729 -10.21 22.75 -10.88
C GLN A 729 -10.94 21.69 -10.05
N LEU A 730 -10.38 20.47 -9.96
CA LEU A 730 -10.95 19.38 -9.16
C LEU A 730 -10.89 19.68 -7.65
N GLN A 731 -9.78 20.24 -7.17
CA GLN A 731 -9.59 20.69 -5.81
C GLN A 731 -10.54 21.84 -5.47
N ALA A 732 -10.67 22.84 -6.34
CA ALA A 732 -11.63 23.92 -6.17
C ALA A 732 -13.07 23.40 -6.11
N SER A 733 -13.44 22.47 -6.99
CA SER A 733 -14.78 21.85 -6.99
C SER A 733 -15.04 21.09 -5.68
N SER A 734 -14.06 20.31 -5.21
CA SER A 734 -14.18 19.54 -3.96
C SER A 734 -14.28 20.46 -2.75
N GLY A 735 -13.49 21.55 -2.73
CA GLY A 735 -13.56 22.57 -1.68
C GLY A 735 -14.91 23.28 -1.64
N LEU A 736 -15.49 23.59 -2.80
CA LEU A 736 -16.84 24.15 -2.86
C LEU A 736 -17.89 23.20 -2.27
N PHE A 737 -17.86 21.90 -2.59
CA PHE A 737 -18.78 20.95 -1.96
C PHE A 737 -18.58 20.83 -0.45
N PHE A 738 -17.32 20.82 -0.01
CA PHE A 738 -17.00 20.77 1.41
C PHE A 738 -17.59 21.98 2.16
N GLU A 739 -17.39 23.19 1.64
CA GLU A 739 -17.96 24.41 2.24
C GLU A 739 -19.49 24.44 2.16
N VAL A 740 -20.09 24.02 1.05
CA VAL A 740 -21.55 23.95 0.90
C VAL A 740 -22.15 22.98 1.92
N PHE A 741 -21.60 21.78 2.07
CA PHE A 741 -22.10 20.84 3.08
C PHE A 741 -21.85 21.38 4.48
N LYS A 742 -20.66 21.91 4.78
CA LYS A 742 -20.38 22.47 6.11
C LYS A 742 -21.33 23.61 6.50
N GLN A 743 -21.74 24.44 5.55
CA GLN A 743 -22.62 25.60 5.80
C GLN A 743 -24.12 25.26 5.75
N TYR A 744 -24.55 24.34 4.88
CA TYR A 744 -25.96 24.12 4.55
C TYR A 744 -26.47 22.68 4.77
N ASP A 745 -25.59 21.72 5.10
CA ASP A 745 -25.90 20.30 5.37
C ASP A 745 -24.79 19.70 6.24
N ALA A 746 -24.62 20.24 7.44
CA ALA A 746 -23.51 19.89 8.33
C ALA A 746 -23.54 18.41 8.74
N ASP A 747 -24.73 17.80 8.75
CA ASP A 747 -24.95 16.38 9.04
C ASP A 747 -24.71 15.49 7.80
N ASN A 748 -24.14 16.03 6.72
CA ASN A 748 -23.83 15.24 5.54
C ASN A 748 -22.83 14.12 5.88
N MET A 749 -23.26 12.87 5.73
CA MET A 749 -22.46 11.72 6.15
C MET A 749 -21.14 11.55 5.37
N LEU A 750 -20.94 12.23 4.22
CA LEU A 750 -19.61 12.26 3.56
C LEU A 750 -18.62 13.17 4.29
N LEU A 751 -19.08 14.23 4.97
CA LEU A 751 -18.23 15.04 5.85
C LEU A 751 -17.82 14.23 7.07
N THR A 752 -18.79 13.59 7.73
CA THR A 752 -18.54 12.69 8.87
C THR A 752 -17.58 11.57 8.48
N GLN A 753 -17.77 10.97 7.30
CA GLN A 753 -16.83 9.96 6.78
C GLN A 753 -15.42 10.55 6.59
N ALA A 754 -15.29 11.78 6.05
CA ALA A 754 -13.99 12.42 5.87
C ALA A 754 -13.26 12.62 7.20
N GLU A 755 -13.97 13.09 8.22
CA GLU A 755 -13.43 13.27 9.57
C GLU A 755 -13.01 11.93 10.19
N GLN A 756 -13.87 10.92 10.14
CA GLN A 756 -13.56 9.58 10.64
C GLN A 756 -12.37 8.94 9.91
N GLU A 757 -12.23 9.15 8.60
CA GLU A 757 -11.09 8.65 7.83
C GLU A 757 -9.80 9.40 8.14
N VAL A 758 -9.82 10.71 8.42
CA VAL A 758 -8.65 11.43 8.95
C VAL A 758 -8.21 10.79 10.26
N LEU A 759 -9.14 10.64 11.21
CA LEU A 759 -8.85 10.09 12.52
C LEU A 759 -8.26 8.67 12.42
N ARG A 760 -8.84 7.81 11.56
CA ARG A 760 -8.37 6.42 11.41
C ARG A 760 -7.09 6.29 10.59
N GLN A 761 -6.93 7.01 9.48
CA GLN A 761 -5.85 6.76 8.52
C GLN A 761 -4.65 7.70 8.67
N GLU A 762 -4.87 8.96 9.00
CA GLU A 762 -3.79 9.95 9.16
C GLU A 762 -3.23 9.98 10.57
N LEU A 763 -4.05 9.66 11.57
CA LEU A 763 -3.67 9.73 12.99
C LEU A 763 -3.63 8.36 13.67
N ASP A 764 -4.08 7.31 12.98
CA ASP A 764 -4.16 5.95 13.50
C ASP A 764 -4.80 5.93 14.90
N LEU A 765 -6.02 6.51 15.02
CA LEU A 765 -6.68 6.76 16.31
C LEU A 765 -6.75 5.50 17.20
N GLN A 766 -6.99 4.33 16.62
CA GLN A 766 -7.01 3.08 17.37
C GLN A 766 -5.65 2.76 18.00
N ARG A 767 -4.56 2.95 17.25
CA ARG A 767 -3.20 2.78 17.76
C ARG A 767 -2.84 3.89 18.76
N LEU A 768 -3.34 5.12 18.57
CA LEU A 768 -3.17 6.21 19.53
C LEU A 768 -3.86 5.91 20.86
N GLU A 769 -5.11 5.45 20.86
CA GLU A 769 -5.84 5.01 22.07
C GLU A 769 -5.07 3.89 22.79
N LEU A 770 -4.61 2.87 22.05
CA LEU A 770 -3.79 1.80 22.61
C LEU A 770 -2.47 2.35 23.20
N THR A 771 -1.83 3.29 22.52
CA THR A 771 -0.59 3.93 22.98
C THR A 771 -0.81 4.72 24.26
N LEU A 772 -1.92 5.46 24.37
CA LEU A 772 -2.28 6.18 25.60
C LEU A 772 -2.52 5.22 26.77
N ARG A 773 -3.23 4.11 26.55
CA ARG A 773 -3.40 3.05 27.56
C ARG A 773 -2.07 2.48 28.02
N GLN A 774 -1.19 2.17 27.07
CA GLN A 774 0.15 1.66 27.35
C GLN A 774 0.97 2.68 28.14
N ILE A 775 0.99 3.95 27.72
CA ILE A 775 1.67 5.04 28.42
C ILE A 775 1.18 5.16 29.87
N ASN A 776 -0.13 5.15 30.10
CA ASN A 776 -0.71 5.23 31.45
C ASN A 776 -0.37 4.03 32.34
N SER A 777 -0.08 2.87 31.74
CA SER A 777 0.35 1.67 32.48
C SER A 777 1.86 1.62 32.77
N ARG A 778 2.66 2.48 32.13
CA ARG A 778 4.12 2.50 32.23
C ARG A 778 4.60 3.49 33.28
N ARG A 779 5.76 3.22 33.86
CA ARG A 779 6.45 4.18 34.74
C ARG A 779 7.17 5.22 33.90
N LEU A 780 7.02 6.50 34.22
CA LEU A 780 7.78 7.55 33.55
C LEU A 780 9.27 7.46 33.93
N ASP A 781 10.15 7.37 32.93
CA ASP A 781 11.61 7.46 33.08
C ASP A 781 12.09 8.79 32.49
N LEU A 782 12.15 9.82 33.33
CA LEU A 782 12.39 11.21 32.92
C LEU A 782 13.83 11.63 33.21
N HIS A 783 14.55 12.06 32.18
CA HIS A 783 15.94 12.50 32.27
C HIS A 783 16.12 13.97 31.87
N ALA A 784 16.76 14.76 32.73
CA ALA A 784 17.18 16.11 32.41
C ALA A 784 18.56 16.09 31.71
N ILE A 785 18.56 16.25 30.39
CA ILE A 785 19.75 16.12 29.55
C ILE A 785 20.43 17.48 29.33
N LYS A 786 21.77 17.46 29.19
CA LYS A 786 22.57 18.68 28.96
C LYS A 786 22.79 19.00 27.48
N ARG A 787 22.51 18.05 26.60
CA ARG A 787 22.76 18.08 25.15
C ARG A 787 21.90 17.03 24.47
N ALA A 788 21.73 17.13 23.16
CA ALA A 788 21.01 16.13 22.38
C ALA A 788 21.65 14.75 22.52
N THR A 789 20.87 13.78 22.98
CA THR A 789 21.24 12.36 23.06
C THR A 789 21.21 11.71 21.66
N PRO A 790 21.79 10.51 21.49
CA PRO A 790 21.64 9.73 20.26
C PRO A 790 20.19 9.57 19.77
N LEU A 791 19.21 9.43 20.68
CA LEU A 791 17.79 9.34 20.33
C LEU A 791 17.12 10.71 20.10
N ALA A 792 17.53 11.77 20.81
CA ALA A 792 16.98 13.12 20.64
C ALA A 792 17.50 13.82 19.38
N PHE A 793 18.74 13.52 18.98
CA PHE A 793 19.38 14.18 17.85
C PHE A 793 18.63 14.04 16.51
N PRO A 794 18.14 12.84 16.11
CA PRO A 794 17.29 12.71 14.92
C PRO A 794 16.03 13.58 14.94
N LEU A 795 15.38 13.76 16.10
CA LEU A 795 14.18 14.59 16.24
C LEU A 795 14.49 16.07 16.02
N LEU A 796 15.58 16.56 16.62
CA LEU A 796 16.07 17.92 16.40
C LEU A 796 16.37 18.19 14.91
N VAL A 797 16.95 17.21 14.22
CA VAL A 797 17.23 17.32 12.77
C VAL A 797 15.95 17.40 11.95
N GLU A 798 14.90 16.65 12.30
CA GLU A 798 13.60 16.76 11.64
C GLU A 798 13.00 18.17 11.80
N ARG A 799 13.06 18.75 13.00
CA ARG A 799 12.62 20.15 13.22
C ARG A 799 13.38 21.14 12.34
N PHE A 800 14.71 21.01 12.24
CA PHE A 800 15.50 21.92 11.40
C PHE A 800 15.15 21.84 9.91
N ARG A 801 14.68 20.68 9.42
CA ARG A 801 14.23 20.53 8.03
C ARG A 801 12.96 21.32 7.72
N GLU A 802 12.15 21.61 8.74
CA GLU A 802 10.91 22.38 8.61
C GLU A 802 11.15 23.90 8.78
N SER A 803 12.31 24.29 9.30
CA SER A 803 12.71 25.69 9.44
C SER A 803 13.37 26.26 8.18
N LEU A 804 13.07 27.52 7.85
CA LEU A 804 13.76 28.27 6.80
C LEU A 804 15.05 28.89 7.36
N SER A 805 16.20 28.53 6.80
CA SER A 805 17.51 29.07 7.17
C SER A 805 18.36 29.40 5.94
N SER A 806 19.22 30.41 6.06
CA SER A 806 20.24 30.76 5.05
C SER A 806 21.49 29.87 5.14
N GLU A 807 21.70 29.18 6.27
CA GLU A 807 22.77 28.19 6.44
C GLU A 807 22.36 26.85 5.82
N LYS A 808 23.31 26.17 5.17
CA LYS A 808 23.09 24.80 4.68
C LYS A 808 22.90 23.87 5.88
N LEU A 809 21.76 23.20 5.93
CA LEU A 809 21.42 22.25 6.99
C LEU A 809 22.52 21.20 7.25
N ALA A 810 23.17 20.69 6.20
CA ALA A 810 24.25 19.70 6.32
C ALA A 810 25.46 20.23 7.11
N ASP A 811 25.84 21.49 6.90
CA ASP A 811 26.99 22.11 7.58
C ASP A 811 26.68 22.35 9.07
N ARG A 812 25.43 22.75 9.37
CA ARG A 812 24.93 22.88 10.74
C ARG A 812 24.96 21.53 11.47
N ILE A 813 24.43 20.49 10.84
CA ILE A 813 24.41 19.12 11.39
C ILE A 813 25.83 18.62 11.64
N ALA A 814 26.74 18.77 10.67
CA ALA A 814 28.13 18.32 10.82
C ALA A 814 28.85 19.01 11.99
N ARG A 815 28.56 20.28 12.26
CA ARG A 815 29.09 20.99 13.44
C ARG A 815 28.55 20.41 14.74
N MET A 816 27.23 20.23 14.83
CA MET A 816 26.60 19.65 16.03
C MET A 816 27.11 18.24 16.32
N VAL A 817 27.23 17.39 15.29
CA VAL A 817 27.78 16.04 15.45
C VAL A 817 29.20 16.10 16.02
N ARG A 818 30.10 16.94 15.47
CA ARG A 818 31.46 17.07 16.01
C ARG A 818 31.48 17.47 17.49
N ASP A 819 30.61 18.40 17.89
CA ASP A 819 30.52 18.85 19.29
C ASP A 819 30.01 17.73 20.21
N LEU A 820 29.02 16.95 19.75
CA LEU A 820 28.46 15.82 20.48
C LEU A 820 29.46 14.65 20.58
N GLU A 821 30.14 14.30 19.50
CA GLU A 821 31.18 13.27 19.45
C GLU A 821 32.33 13.60 20.41
N LYS A 822 32.80 14.86 20.41
CA LYS A 822 33.80 15.33 21.38
C LYS A 822 33.32 15.17 22.82
N ALA A 823 32.03 15.41 23.06
CA ALA A 823 31.44 15.32 24.38
C ALA A 823 31.16 13.87 24.84
N ALA A 824 31.08 12.92 23.90
CA ALA A 824 30.92 11.48 24.14
C ALA A 824 32.24 10.77 24.44
N GLY A 825 33.37 11.43 24.24
CA GLY A 825 34.70 10.86 24.46
C GLY A 825 35.19 9.99 23.29
N PRO A 826 36.44 9.51 23.35
CA PRO A 826 37.01 8.66 22.31
C PRO A 826 36.17 7.39 22.13
N GLU A 827 36.10 6.89 20.89
CA GLU A 827 35.60 5.53 20.66
C GLU A 827 36.54 4.58 21.40
N HIS A 828 36.01 3.73 22.27
CA HIS A 828 36.80 2.61 22.77
C HIS A 828 37.07 1.69 21.58
N GLU A 829 38.27 1.78 21.00
CA GLU A 829 38.78 0.78 20.05
C GLU A 829 38.67 -0.59 20.73
N GLN A 830 37.77 -1.44 20.23
CA GLN A 830 37.76 -2.88 20.49
C GLN A 830 38.17 -3.61 19.21
#